data_AF-A0A3E1KAC3-F1
#
_entry.id   AF-A0A3E1KAC3-F1
#
_cell.length_a   1.000
_cell.length_b   1.000
_cell.length_c   1.000
_cell.angle_alpha   90.00
_cell.angle_beta   90.00
_cell.angle_gamma   90.00
#
_symmetry.space_group_name_H-M   'P 1'
#
loop_
_entity.id
_entity.type
_entity.pdbx_description
1 polymer ?
#
loop_
_entity_poly.entity_id
_entity_poly.type
_entity_poly.pdbx_seq_one_letter_code
_entity_poly.pdbx_strand_id
1 'polypeptide(L)'
;MANNQEFTGSATTMTKENQLHSRKYQVRQRLKPTIAPLTAAIGGALAAGSLQAATITVDTLDDGIPSEQCSLRGALYAATTNSSSYGGGCPAGDSGQDTIVFASGLSGTINLDFASGIYYDGTTLPIGESVIIDGEGRITIQGSGAAPAMYQKYQVDGFHAEEVELRGLTITGGGGDYGGAIRSHGLELALSNCTLTGNSATEGGGAIWHSSPADGSSWLTIAASEISGNEVTANGGRGGAIAVDRSSHSLVITSTTLNDNESQGSGGAIDWRASNGTVGFYNNSSFSNNTAKYGDGGAVNIVSQGAYGASVFFRDTDFYGNLATGYGGGAAVSDSGSGVNGFGQFRLRGSNFEQNTAGESGGGLWLSRGDGSGTAGTPENYVDFETNSFNGRPTAFIGNTAAYSGGGAEIIVGDATPVNFIGVDFTGNSANDGNGGGALITTGNAGLSMSQVTVAGNTAQGSGQGAGFRIAANNGGDVEGRQVDVNDNYGNYGGGMRIIASGGDVLFEDARFVDNTADQSFGGGLQVSGTLNQFGIGSSIFSGNIAGQGGAGLDLYSPYSENILAEVKYSEWSGNEAGNSGGAINLELGAGSQLFLENSTLSGNTSGNNGAALNTYGDQQLTVKYSTVANNIATNEGGGIFNSQTGDCNVYNSLFDGNTGAAGAEEQDLRATTTDCGVQNSLLSGADSQFTDDGGNILYQDPMLLPLADNGGANGRTHALADSSPAVDAGSAGSYVPDSDQRGSPFQRVFGSALDMGAYELQTLEDAIFSDRFEAP
;
A
#
# COMPACT_ATOMS: atom_id res chain seq x y z
N MET A 1 55.15 -46.32 -24.16
CA MET A 1 53.83 -46.73 -23.63
C MET A 1 53.46 -45.67 -22.60
N ALA A 2 53.01 -44.48 -23.03
CA ALA A 2 51.68 -44.15 -23.55
C ALA A 2 50.59 -44.22 -22.46
N ASN A 3 50.24 -43.06 -21.89
CA ASN A 3 48.90 -42.45 -21.90
C ASN A 3 48.90 -41.24 -20.93
N ASN A 4 48.94 -39.99 -21.44
CA ASN A 4 47.83 -39.11 -21.87
C ASN A 4 46.94 -38.64 -20.69
N GLN A 5 46.67 -37.36 -20.43
CA GLN A 5 46.91 -36.10 -21.14
C GLN A 5 46.96 -34.92 -20.16
N GLU A 6 47.45 -33.80 -20.69
CA GLU A 6 47.96 -32.58 -20.07
C GLU A 6 46.89 -31.67 -19.42
N PHE A 7 47.18 -31.26 -18.19
CA PHE A 7 47.02 -29.89 -17.72
C PHE A 7 48.31 -29.13 -18.07
N THR A 8 48.24 -28.01 -18.80
CA THR A 8 49.19 -26.92 -18.58
C THR A 8 48.49 -25.57 -18.79
N GLY A 9 48.49 -24.78 -17.71
CA GLY A 9 48.24 -23.35 -17.79
C GLY A 9 49.49 -22.62 -18.26
N SER A 10 49.29 -21.43 -18.82
CA SER A 10 50.30 -20.38 -18.84
C SER A 10 49.58 -19.05 -18.75
N ALA A 11 49.71 -18.43 -17.59
CA ALA A 11 49.41 -17.03 -17.38
C ALA A 11 50.37 -16.18 -18.22
N THR A 12 49.84 -15.23 -19.00
CA THR A 12 50.65 -14.16 -19.56
C THR A 12 49.95 -12.83 -19.32
N THR A 13 50.68 -12.02 -18.59
CA THR A 13 50.39 -10.70 -18.04
C THR A 13 49.99 -9.69 -19.12
N MET A 14 48.87 -9.01 -18.92
CA MET A 14 48.44 -7.87 -19.74
C MET A 14 49.32 -6.64 -19.45
N THR A 15 49.98 -6.13 -20.49
CA THR A 15 50.54 -4.77 -20.51
C THR A 15 49.66 -3.84 -21.35
N LYS A 16 49.31 -2.73 -20.72
CA LYS A 16 48.50 -1.59 -21.20
C LYS A 16 49.00 -1.01 -22.52
N GLU A 17 48.36 -1.31 -23.64
CA GLU A 17 48.37 -0.44 -24.84
C GLU A 17 47.34 -0.89 -25.92
N ASN A 18 46.07 -1.05 -25.56
CA ASN A 18 44.98 -1.22 -26.55
C ASN A 18 43.62 -0.72 -26.03
N GLN A 19 43.60 0.47 -25.42
CA GLN A 19 42.37 1.18 -25.05
C GLN A 19 42.28 2.53 -25.78
N LEU A 20 42.10 2.51 -27.11
CA LEU A 20 41.80 3.73 -27.86
C LEU A 20 40.96 3.44 -29.12
N HIS A 21 39.96 2.55 -29.05
CA HIS A 21 38.88 2.45 -30.04
C HIS A 21 37.63 1.79 -29.41
N SER A 22 36.82 2.57 -28.68
CA SER A 22 35.37 2.34 -28.44
C SER A 22 34.85 3.26 -27.30
N ARG A 23 34.91 4.59 -27.51
CA ARG A 23 34.27 5.59 -26.62
C ARG A 23 33.51 6.62 -27.45
N LYS A 24 32.49 6.16 -28.18
CA LYS A 24 31.56 7.02 -28.93
C LYS A 24 30.11 6.56 -28.88
N TYR A 25 29.73 5.78 -27.87
CA TYR A 25 28.33 5.53 -27.55
C TYR A 25 28.09 5.84 -26.08
N GLN A 26 26.97 6.51 -25.82
CA GLN A 26 26.50 7.14 -24.58
C GLN A 26 26.92 8.61 -24.38
N VAL A 27 25.98 9.53 -24.67
CA VAL A 27 25.21 10.32 -23.70
C VAL A 27 24.36 11.31 -24.51
N ARG A 28 23.06 11.01 -24.70
CA ARG A 28 22.02 12.01 -24.98
C ARG A 28 21.02 11.94 -23.83
N GLN A 29 21.33 12.60 -22.72
CA GLN A 29 20.29 13.01 -21.77
C GLN A 29 19.61 14.25 -22.35
N ARG A 30 18.33 14.14 -22.73
CA ARG A 30 17.49 15.29 -23.04
C ARG A 30 16.62 15.59 -21.83
N LEU A 31 16.99 16.62 -21.08
CA LEU A 31 16.07 17.38 -20.23
C LEU A 31 15.06 18.07 -21.16
N LYS A 32 13.77 17.74 -21.03
CA LYS A 32 12.66 18.56 -21.56
C LYS A 32 12.34 19.64 -20.52
N PRO A 33 12.21 20.93 -20.90
CA PRO A 33 11.37 21.86 -20.18
C PRO A 33 10.08 22.21 -20.96
N THR A 34 9.07 22.56 -20.18
CA THR A 34 7.69 22.96 -20.54
C THR A 34 7.61 24.26 -21.36
N ILE A 35 6.50 24.41 -22.09
CA ILE A 35 6.18 25.39 -23.15
C ILE A 35 6.07 26.86 -22.67
N ALA A 36 6.64 27.82 -23.43
CA ALA A 36 6.01 29.10 -23.86
C ALA A 36 6.89 29.85 -24.92
N PRO A 37 6.31 30.64 -25.86
CA PRO A 37 6.97 31.08 -27.09
C PRO A 37 7.54 32.51 -27.05
N LEU A 38 8.67 32.79 -27.72
CA LEU A 38 8.98 34.13 -28.24
C LEU A 38 10.05 34.15 -29.36
N THR A 39 9.59 34.67 -30.49
CA THR A 39 10.15 35.28 -31.71
C THR A 39 11.64 35.71 -31.78
N ALA A 40 12.30 35.23 -32.84
CA ALA A 40 13.29 35.83 -33.76
C ALA A 40 14.63 36.44 -33.27
N ALA A 41 15.74 35.90 -33.80
CA ALA A 41 16.78 36.69 -34.51
C ALA A 41 17.65 35.79 -35.43
N ILE A 42 17.76 36.24 -36.68
CA ILE A 42 18.36 35.62 -37.87
C ILE A 42 19.88 35.86 -37.92
N GLY A 43 20.67 34.95 -38.52
CA GLY A 43 21.93 35.36 -39.16
C GLY A 43 23.04 34.34 -39.40
N GLY A 44 22.86 33.43 -40.36
CA GLY A 44 23.92 33.12 -41.34
C GLY A 44 24.96 32.02 -41.04
N ALA A 45 24.63 30.78 -41.38
CA ALA A 45 25.56 29.88 -42.07
C ALA A 45 24.77 29.03 -43.08
N LEU A 46 24.93 29.34 -44.37
CA LEU A 46 24.30 28.63 -45.49
C LEU A 46 24.97 27.26 -45.73
N ALA A 47 24.14 26.32 -46.18
CA ALA A 47 24.45 25.05 -46.84
C ALA A 47 24.83 23.84 -45.94
N ALA A 48 23.92 23.50 -45.03
CA ALA A 48 23.46 22.11 -44.96
C ALA A 48 21.97 22.18 -45.33
N GLY A 49 21.53 21.41 -46.33
CA GLY A 49 20.10 21.31 -46.64
C GLY A 49 19.37 20.97 -45.35
N SER A 50 18.34 21.74 -45.03
CA SER A 50 17.43 21.41 -43.95
C SER A 50 16.95 19.98 -44.16
N LEU A 51 17.34 19.04 -43.29
CA LEU A 51 16.60 17.79 -43.10
C LEU A 51 15.26 18.18 -42.51
N GLN A 52 14.35 18.66 -43.36
CA GLN A 52 12.95 18.75 -43.00
C GLN A 52 12.36 17.42 -43.42
N ALA A 53 11.89 16.64 -42.45
CA ALA A 53 11.13 15.42 -42.71
C ALA A 53 9.97 15.68 -43.67
N ALA A 54 9.64 14.71 -44.51
CA ALA A 54 8.56 14.88 -45.47
C ALA A 54 7.21 14.92 -44.72
N THR A 55 6.29 15.73 -45.23
CA THR A 55 4.89 15.69 -44.81
C THR A 55 4.06 15.09 -45.95
N ILE A 56 3.52 13.91 -45.74
CA ILE A 56 2.69 13.20 -46.71
C ILE A 56 1.23 13.40 -46.31
N THR A 57 0.42 13.97 -47.21
CA THR A 57 -1.01 14.22 -46.95
C THR A 57 -1.84 13.11 -47.59
N VAL A 58 -2.56 12.35 -46.76
CA VAL A 58 -3.57 11.38 -47.17
C VAL A 58 -4.84 12.14 -47.56
N ASP A 59 -5.37 11.86 -48.75
CA ASP A 59 -6.53 12.56 -49.34
C ASP A 59 -7.71 11.65 -49.67
N THR A 60 -7.61 10.35 -49.41
CA THR A 60 -8.69 9.36 -49.59
C THR A 60 -8.83 8.45 -48.37
N LEU A 61 -10.06 7.94 -48.15
CA LEU A 61 -10.35 6.89 -47.16
C LEU A 61 -10.21 5.48 -47.73
N ASP A 62 -9.99 5.36 -49.04
CA ASP A 62 -9.84 4.06 -49.70
C ASP A 62 -8.56 3.37 -49.22
N ASP A 63 -8.64 2.09 -48.92
CA ASP A 63 -7.45 1.26 -48.70
C ASP A 63 -6.84 0.82 -50.06
N GLY A 64 -5.58 0.40 -50.01
CA GLY A 64 -4.80 0.02 -51.18
C GLY A 64 -3.94 1.16 -51.71
N ILE A 65 -3.62 1.12 -53.00
CA ILE A 65 -2.77 2.13 -53.66
C ILE A 65 -3.52 2.64 -54.91
N PRO A 66 -4.59 3.43 -54.73
CA PRO A 66 -5.34 4.00 -55.84
C PRO A 66 -4.47 4.92 -56.70
N SER A 67 -4.73 4.96 -58.01
CA SER A 67 -4.02 5.88 -58.90
C SER A 67 -4.42 7.32 -58.61
N GLU A 68 -3.45 8.23 -58.59
CA GLU A 68 -3.64 9.69 -58.39
C GLU A 68 -4.20 10.14 -57.04
N GLN A 69 -4.47 9.23 -56.09
CA GLN A 69 -4.90 9.55 -54.73
C GLN A 69 -3.89 9.00 -53.72
N CYS A 70 -3.65 9.74 -52.65
CA CYS A 70 -2.81 9.31 -51.56
C CYS A 70 -3.64 8.65 -50.45
N SER A 71 -3.67 7.32 -50.42
CA SER A 71 -4.21 6.53 -49.30
C SER A 71 -3.22 6.43 -48.15
N LEU A 72 -3.68 6.03 -46.96
CA LEU A 72 -2.79 5.78 -45.82
C LEU A 72 -1.74 4.69 -46.11
N ARG A 73 -2.14 3.60 -46.78
CA ARG A 73 -1.20 2.54 -47.20
C ARG A 73 -0.18 3.05 -48.21
N GLY A 74 -0.62 3.88 -49.16
CA GLY A 74 0.27 4.55 -50.11
C GLY A 74 1.26 5.49 -49.41
N ALA A 75 0.81 6.23 -48.39
CA ALA A 75 1.64 7.14 -47.62
C ALA A 75 2.70 6.39 -46.81
N LEU A 76 2.32 5.30 -46.12
CA LEU A 76 3.25 4.45 -45.38
C LEU A 76 4.29 3.77 -46.29
N TYR A 77 3.87 3.36 -47.49
CA TYR A 77 4.79 2.88 -48.52
C TYR A 77 5.79 3.98 -48.89
N ALA A 78 5.28 5.17 -49.24
CA ALA A 78 6.10 6.25 -49.76
C ALA A 78 7.11 6.80 -48.75
N ALA A 79 6.70 6.86 -47.48
CA ALA A 79 7.56 7.05 -46.32
C ALA A 79 8.65 5.96 -46.33
N THR A 80 8.27 4.71 -46.06
CA THR A 80 9.22 3.58 -45.93
C THR A 80 10.22 3.46 -47.08
N THR A 81 9.79 3.67 -48.32
CA THR A 81 10.65 3.53 -49.50
C THR A 81 11.31 4.83 -49.94
N ASN A 82 11.06 5.95 -49.25
CA ASN A 82 11.58 7.27 -49.59
C ASN A 82 11.39 7.61 -51.08
N SER A 83 10.24 7.20 -51.63
CA SER A 83 9.91 7.28 -53.05
C SER A 83 8.40 7.34 -53.23
N SER A 84 7.94 7.95 -54.32
CA SER A 84 6.49 8.11 -54.56
C SER A 84 5.78 6.75 -54.57
N SER A 85 4.54 6.72 -54.08
CA SER A 85 3.74 5.48 -54.12
C SER A 85 3.51 4.99 -55.55
N TYR A 86 3.25 3.69 -55.70
CA TYR A 86 2.95 3.08 -57.00
C TYR A 86 1.74 3.78 -57.64
N GLY A 87 1.87 4.26 -58.89
CA GLY A 87 0.81 5.05 -59.53
C GLY A 87 0.80 6.55 -59.16
N GLY A 88 1.78 7.03 -58.39
CA GLY A 88 2.06 8.45 -58.20
C GLY A 88 1.08 9.20 -57.28
N GLY A 89 0.26 8.48 -56.50
CA GLY A 89 -0.76 9.09 -55.64
C GLY A 89 -0.20 9.83 -54.42
N CYS A 90 0.88 9.32 -53.80
CA CYS A 90 1.56 9.95 -52.66
C CYS A 90 2.94 10.48 -53.06
N PRO A 91 3.32 11.68 -52.58
CA PRO A 91 4.70 12.18 -52.71
C PRO A 91 5.68 11.24 -51.98
N ALA A 92 6.94 11.26 -52.42
CA ALA A 92 8.02 10.52 -51.76
C ALA A 92 8.24 11.01 -50.34
N GLY A 93 8.57 10.08 -49.43
CA GLY A 93 9.14 10.40 -48.12
C GLY A 93 10.57 10.96 -48.19
N ASP A 94 11.13 11.34 -47.04
CA ASP A 94 12.50 11.83 -46.89
C ASP A 94 13.28 11.03 -45.86
N SER A 95 14.62 11.02 -45.98
CA SER A 95 15.46 10.26 -45.05
C SER A 95 15.32 10.83 -43.63
N GLY A 96 14.60 10.13 -42.76
CA GLY A 96 14.29 10.60 -41.41
C GLY A 96 12.90 10.14 -40.95
N GLN A 97 12.41 10.72 -39.85
CA GLN A 97 11.06 10.46 -39.37
C GLN A 97 10.06 11.32 -40.13
N ASP A 98 9.30 10.72 -41.04
CA ASP A 98 8.27 11.42 -41.81
C ASP A 98 7.00 11.71 -40.99
N THR A 99 6.18 12.65 -41.47
CA THR A 99 4.87 12.97 -40.88
C THR A 99 3.76 12.70 -41.89
N ILE A 100 2.80 11.86 -41.51
CA ILE A 100 1.59 11.56 -42.26
C ILE A 100 0.42 12.31 -41.62
N VAL A 101 -0.25 13.14 -42.42
CA VAL A 101 -1.45 13.90 -42.02
C VAL A 101 -2.60 13.62 -42.98
N PHE A 102 -3.83 13.96 -42.58
CA PHE A 102 -5.01 13.80 -43.43
C PHE A 102 -5.52 15.16 -43.91
N ALA A 103 -6.02 15.23 -45.14
CA ALA A 103 -6.57 16.45 -45.69
C ALA A 103 -7.63 17.08 -44.76
N SER A 104 -7.70 18.42 -44.73
CA SER A 104 -8.48 19.20 -43.75
C SER A 104 -10.00 18.90 -43.70
N GLY A 105 -10.56 18.23 -44.71
CA GLY A 105 -11.96 17.78 -44.73
C GLY A 105 -12.16 16.26 -44.74
N LEU A 106 -11.07 15.47 -44.75
CA LEU A 106 -11.14 14.02 -44.80
C LEU A 106 -11.46 13.46 -43.41
N SER A 107 -12.61 12.82 -43.24
CA SER A 107 -13.02 12.20 -41.97
C SER A 107 -13.80 10.93 -42.25
N GLY A 108 -13.57 9.89 -41.47
CA GLY A 108 -14.30 8.64 -41.58
C GLY A 108 -13.41 7.41 -41.41
N THR A 109 -13.90 6.28 -41.92
CA THR A 109 -13.29 4.97 -41.72
C THR A 109 -12.50 4.54 -42.95
N ILE A 110 -11.24 4.18 -42.73
CA ILE A 110 -10.41 3.42 -43.66
C ILE A 110 -10.61 1.94 -43.33
N ASN A 111 -11.26 1.20 -44.22
CA ASN A 111 -11.47 -0.24 -44.06
C ASN A 111 -10.29 -0.99 -44.67
N LEU A 112 -9.56 -1.76 -43.87
CA LEU A 112 -8.42 -2.54 -44.35
C LEU A 112 -8.89 -3.80 -45.08
N ASP A 113 -9.12 -3.68 -46.39
CA ASP A 113 -9.61 -4.75 -47.27
C ASP A 113 -8.63 -5.10 -48.41
N PHE A 114 -7.58 -4.30 -48.60
CA PHE A 114 -6.61 -4.50 -49.66
C PHE A 114 -5.54 -5.51 -49.22
N ALA A 115 -5.75 -6.78 -49.57
CA ALA A 115 -4.81 -7.85 -49.33
C ALA A 115 -3.59 -7.75 -50.28
N SER A 116 -2.56 -7.02 -49.87
CA SER A 116 -1.29 -6.91 -50.58
C SER A 116 -0.11 -7.06 -49.64
N GLY A 117 0.35 -8.29 -49.44
CA GLY A 117 1.51 -8.53 -48.60
C GLY A 117 1.77 -10.01 -48.36
N ILE A 118 2.93 -10.27 -47.75
CA ILE A 118 3.32 -11.61 -47.25
C ILE A 118 3.13 -11.74 -45.72
N TYR A 119 2.70 -10.68 -45.04
CA TYR A 119 2.55 -10.66 -43.59
C TYR A 119 1.09 -10.90 -43.21
N TYR A 120 0.88 -11.85 -42.29
CA TYR A 120 -0.43 -12.20 -41.76
C TYR A 120 -1.45 -12.51 -42.87
N ASP A 121 -2.50 -11.71 -42.99
CA ASP A 121 -3.58 -11.84 -43.97
C ASP A 121 -3.42 -10.93 -45.20
N GLY A 122 -2.35 -10.13 -45.25
CA GLY A 122 -2.07 -9.18 -46.31
C GLY A 122 -2.77 -7.81 -46.19
N THR A 123 -3.68 -7.61 -45.22
CA THR A 123 -4.42 -6.34 -45.01
C THR A 123 -3.77 -5.43 -43.97
N THR A 124 -2.90 -5.95 -43.11
CA THR A 124 -2.13 -5.14 -42.14
C THR A 124 -1.40 -3.96 -42.80
N LEU A 125 -1.37 -2.80 -42.13
CA LEU A 125 -0.55 -1.65 -42.52
C LEU A 125 0.88 -1.78 -41.96
N PRO A 126 1.90 -2.06 -42.81
CA PRO A 126 3.28 -2.13 -42.35
C PRO A 126 3.88 -0.73 -42.18
N ILE A 127 4.53 -0.49 -41.05
CA ILE A 127 5.35 0.70 -40.79
C ILE A 127 6.82 0.27 -40.84
N GLY A 128 7.54 0.69 -41.90
CA GLY A 128 8.91 0.25 -42.15
C GLY A 128 10.01 1.23 -41.72
N GLU A 129 9.64 2.46 -41.37
CA GLU A 129 10.53 3.50 -40.86
C GLU A 129 9.84 4.31 -39.76
N SER A 130 10.60 5.12 -39.03
CA SER A 130 10.06 6.01 -38.00
C SER A 130 9.07 7.00 -38.63
N VAL A 131 7.91 7.19 -38.02
CA VAL A 131 6.86 8.05 -38.58
C VAL A 131 5.97 8.63 -37.50
N ILE A 132 5.42 9.82 -37.76
CA ILE A 132 4.32 10.42 -37.01
C ILE A 132 3.05 10.29 -37.87
N ILE A 133 1.96 9.77 -37.32
CA ILE A 133 0.66 9.71 -37.99
C ILE A 133 -0.35 10.50 -37.16
N ASP A 134 -0.87 11.59 -37.71
CA ASP A 134 -1.82 12.47 -37.03
C ASP A 134 -3.19 12.45 -37.71
N GLY A 135 -4.14 11.76 -37.08
CA GLY A 135 -5.53 11.67 -37.50
C GLY A 135 -6.41 12.83 -37.05
N GLU A 136 -5.90 13.74 -36.20
CA GLU A 136 -6.62 14.89 -35.65
C GLU A 136 -7.99 14.55 -35.00
N GLY A 137 -8.17 13.31 -34.54
CA GLY A 137 -9.44 12.81 -33.96
C GLY A 137 -10.53 12.53 -34.99
N ARG A 138 -10.21 12.48 -36.29
CA ARG A 138 -11.18 12.38 -37.40
C ARG A 138 -11.15 11.05 -38.15
N ILE A 139 -10.15 10.22 -37.90
CA ILE A 139 -9.85 9.04 -38.71
C ILE A 139 -9.97 7.76 -37.89
N THR A 140 -10.77 6.83 -38.43
CA THR A 140 -10.89 5.47 -37.92
C THR A 140 -10.18 4.51 -38.87
N ILE A 141 -9.32 3.65 -38.33
CA ILE A 141 -8.70 2.52 -39.02
C ILE A 141 -9.42 1.25 -38.56
N GLN A 142 -10.12 0.61 -39.49
CA GLN A 142 -10.88 -0.61 -39.25
C GLN A 142 -10.09 -1.81 -39.79
N GLY A 143 -9.60 -2.66 -38.88
CA GLY A 143 -8.94 -3.92 -39.20
C GLY A 143 -9.90 -4.96 -39.78
N SER A 144 -9.32 -6.02 -40.35
CA SER A 144 -10.03 -7.16 -40.98
C SER A 144 -10.58 -8.18 -39.97
N GLY A 145 -10.15 -8.12 -38.72
CA GLY A 145 -10.39 -9.11 -37.68
C GLY A 145 -9.49 -10.35 -37.73
N ALA A 146 -8.70 -10.53 -38.79
CA ALA A 146 -7.82 -11.70 -38.95
C ALA A 146 -6.35 -11.43 -38.60
N ALA A 147 -5.93 -10.16 -38.58
CA ALA A 147 -4.55 -9.75 -38.37
C ALA A 147 -4.47 -8.38 -37.68
N PRO A 148 -3.28 -7.98 -37.17
CA PRO A 148 -3.07 -6.65 -36.64
C PRO A 148 -3.44 -5.56 -37.65
N ALA A 149 -4.10 -4.50 -37.23
CA ALA A 149 -4.38 -3.37 -38.12
C ALA A 149 -3.07 -2.68 -38.56
N MET A 150 -2.13 -2.51 -37.62
CA MET A 150 -0.83 -1.88 -37.86
C MET A 150 0.33 -2.74 -37.34
N TYR A 151 1.45 -2.72 -38.06
CA TYR A 151 2.65 -3.46 -37.69
C TYR A 151 3.92 -2.60 -37.79
N GLN A 152 4.47 -2.21 -36.64
CA GLN A 152 5.74 -1.48 -36.54
C GLN A 152 6.92 -2.46 -36.63
N LYS A 153 7.68 -2.35 -37.73
CA LYS A 153 8.76 -3.26 -38.06
C LYS A 153 10.09 -2.77 -37.48
N TYR A 154 10.76 -3.67 -36.77
CA TYR A 154 12.16 -3.48 -36.38
C TYR A 154 12.92 -4.79 -36.57
N GLN A 155 13.94 -4.78 -37.42
CA GLN A 155 14.86 -5.88 -37.65
C GLN A 155 16.29 -5.33 -37.72
N VAL A 156 17.23 -5.98 -37.02
CA VAL A 156 18.63 -5.53 -36.87
C VAL A 156 19.32 -5.30 -38.22
N ASP A 157 18.93 -6.05 -39.27
CA ASP A 157 19.48 -5.97 -40.63
C ASP A 157 18.40 -5.67 -41.69
N GLY A 158 17.34 -4.92 -41.35
CA GLY A 158 16.15 -4.76 -42.20
C GLY A 158 15.43 -3.42 -42.07
N PHE A 159 14.15 -3.46 -41.70
CA PHE A 159 13.33 -2.25 -41.47
C PHE A 159 13.62 -1.68 -40.08
N HIS A 160 13.73 -0.35 -39.97
CA HIS A 160 14.08 0.36 -38.74
C HIS A 160 13.01 1.39 -38.37
N ALA A 161 11.79 0.95 -38.05
CA ALA A 161 10.79 1.82 -37.42
C ALA A 161 11.09 1.93 -35.92
N GLU A 162 12.14 2.69 -35.59
CA GLU A 162 12.60 2.89 -34.21
C GLU A 162 11.56 3.64 -33.38
N GLU A 163 11.05 4.75 -33.91
CA GLU A 163 10.16 5.68 -33.22
C GLU A 163 8.88 5.89 -34.03
N VAL A 164 7.75 5.37 -33.53
CA VAL A 164 6.43 5.60 -34.12
C VAL A 164 5.57 6.39 -33.15
N GLU A 165 4.97 7.47 -33.65
CA GLU A 165 4.02 8.28 -32.89
C GLU A 165 2.66 8.30 -33.59
N LEU A 166 1.61 7.96 -32.87
CA LEU A 166 0.23 7.97 -33.33
C LEU A 166 -0.56 9.02 -32.55
N ARG A 167 -1.28 9.88 -33.27
CA ARG A 167 -2.08 10.95 -32.67
C ARG A 167 -3.49 10.97 -33.22
N GLY A 168 -4.50 11.11 -32.36
CA GLY A 168 -5.86 11.40 -32.84
C GLY A 168 -6.48 10.30 -33.71
N LEU A 169 -6.10 9.03 -33.53
CA LEU A 169 -6.60 7.91 -34.32
C LEU A 169 -7.56 7.05 -33.51
N THR A 170 -8.62 6.57 -34.17
CA THR A 170 -9.40 5.43 -33.67
C THR A 170 -8.94 4.16 -34.39
N ILE A 171 -8.59 3.09 -33.69
CA ILE A 171 -8.20 1.79 -34.28
C ILE A 171 -9.10 0.69 -33.69
N THR A 172 -9.77 -0.06 -34.57
CA THR A 172 -10.79 -1.04 -34.17
C THR A 172 -10.86 -2.27 -35.07
N GLY A 173 -11.42 -3.36 -34.54
CA GLY A 173 -11.63 -4.64 -35.22
C GLY A 173 -10.37 -5.27 -35.81
N GLY A 174 -9.21 -4.97 -35.23
CA GLY A 174 -8.00 -5.72 -35.49
C GLY A 174 -7.98 -7.09 -34.81
N GLY A 175 -7.15 -8.00 -35.30
CA GLY A 175 -7.13 -9.42 -34.94
C GLY A 175 -5.73 -10.05 -34.90
N GLY A 176 -5.67 -11.37 -34.97
CA GLY A 176 -4.42 -12.14 -35.07
C GLY A 176 -3.91 -12.64 -33.72
N ASP A 177 -2.63 -12.99 -33.65
CA ASP A 177 -2.09 -13.62 -32.43
C ASP A 177 -1.62 -12.62 -31.37
N TYR A 178 -1.12 -11.46 -31.81
CA TYR A 178 -0.55 -10.45 -30.93
C TYR A 178 -0.84 -9.06 -31.45
N GLY A 179 -1.30 -8.17 -30.57
CA GLY A 179 -1.46 -6.75 -30.88
C GLY A 179 -2.54 -6.51 -31.93
N GLY A 180 -3.80 -6.81 -31.60
CA GLY A 180 -4.91 -6.75 -32.55
C GLY A 180 -5.01 -5.40 -33.26
N ALA A 181 -4.90 -4.29 -32.53
CA ALA A 181 -4.74 -2.97 -33.15
C ALA A 181 -3.31 -2.78 -33.68
N ILE A 182 -2.32 -2.91 -32.79
CA ILE A 182 -0.93 -2.58 -33.06
C ILE A 182 -0.02 -3.69 -32.55
N ARG A 183 0.75 -4.28 -33.47
CA ARG A 183 1.91 -5.10 -33.11
C ARG A 183 3.18 -4.30 -33.31
N SER A 184 3.96 -4.11 -32.25
CA SER A 184 5.18 -3.30 -32.27
C SER A 184 6.44 -4.06 -31.88
N HIS A 185 7.46 -3.92 -32.71
CA HIS A 185 8.84 -4.31 -32.41
C HIS A 185 9.80 -3.12 -32.26
N GLY A 186 9.33 -1.87 -32.35
CA GLY A 186 10.19 -0.69 -32.30
C GLY A 186 10.81 -0.44 -30.92
N LEU A 187 11.71 0.55 -30.87
CA LEU A 187 12.31 1.03 -29.63
C LEU A 187 11.34 1.92 -28.85
N GLU A 188 10.55 2.72 -29.56
CA GLU A 188 9.54 3.59 -29.01
C GLU A 188 8.23 3.50 -29.80
N LEU A 189 7.14 3.31 -29.06
CA LEU A 189 5.78 3.48 -29.55
C LEU A 189 5.08 4.51 -28.65
N ALA A 190 4.65 5.63 -29.23
CA ALA A 190 3.96 6.70 -28.55
C ALA A 190 2.54 6.88 -29.09
N LEU A 191 1.54 6.91 -28.22
CA LEU A 191 0.15 7.19 -28.55
C LEU A 191 -0.33 8.44 -27.80
N SER A 192 -1.02 9.34 -28.49
CA SER A 192 -1.69 10.47 -27.85
C SER A 192 -3.07 10.76 -28.43
N ASN A 193 -4.08 10.98 -27.58
CA ASN A 193 -5.45 11.25 -28.03
C ASN A 193 -5.99 10.16 -28.96
N CYS A 194 -5.63 8.91 -28.72
CA CYS A 194 -6.06 7.77 -29.53
C CYS A 194 -7.17 6.98 -28.83
N THR A 195 -7.99 6.28 -29.62
CA THR A 195 -8.98 5.33 -29.14
C THR A 195 -8.69 3.96 -29.75
N LEU A 196 -8.37 2.96 -28.94
CA LEU A 196 -8.16 1.58 -29.38
C LEU A 196 -9.27 0.71 -28.81
N THR A 197 -10.24 0.34 -29.64
CA THR A 197 -11.46 -0.30 -29.16
C THR A 197 -11.88 -1.53 -29.95
N GLY A 198 -12.40 -2.56 -29.28
CA GLY A 198 -12.97 -3.73 -29.94
C GLY A 198 -11.96 -4.51 -30.78
N ASN A 199 -10.70 -4.56 -30.34
CA ASN A 199 -9.65 -5.35 -30.98
C ASN A 199 -9.45 -6.66 -30.22
N SER A 200 -9.05 -7.70 -30.94
CA SER A 200 -8.82 -9.02 -30.36
C SER A 200 -7.45 -9.57 -30.73
N ALA A 201 -6.87 -10.37 -29.85
CA ALA A 201 -5.71 -11.19 -30.14
C ALA A 201 -5.89 -12.59 -29.54
N THR A 202 -5.24 -13.61 -30.09
CA THR A 202 -5.30 -14.95 -29.48
C THR A 202 -4.36 -15.06 -28.29
N GLU A 203 -3.11 -14.60 -28.38
CA GLU A 203 -2.05 -14.85 -27.38
C GLU A 203 -1.73 -13.66 -26.48
N GLY A 204 -1.75 -12.41 -26.97
CA GLY A 204 -1.57 -11.27 -26.07
C GLY A 204 -1.71 -9.88 -26.68
N GLY A 205 -2.08 -8.92 -25.84
CA GLY A 205 -2.29 -7.53 -26.24
C GLY A 205 -3.43 -7.41 -27.23
N GLY A 206 -4.69 -7.54 -26.77
CA GLY A 206 -5.85 -7.44 -27.67
C GLY A 206 -5.84 -6.15 -28.47
N ALA A 207 -5.37 -5.05 -27.88
CA ALA A 207 -5.04 -3.81 -28.59
C ALA A 207 -3.57 -3.74 -28.99
N ILE A 208 -2.65 -3.69 -28.03
CA ILE A 208 -1.23 -3.41 -28.26
C ILE A 208 -0.39 -4.56 -27.75
N TRP A 209 0.49 -5.07 -28.60
CA TRP A 209 1.60 -5.90 -28.17
C TRP A 209 2.91 -5.21 -28.52
N HIS A 210 3.75 -4.95 -27.52
CA HIS A 210 5.03 -4.27 -27.70
C HIS A 210 6.18 -5.13 -27.20
N SER A 211 7.10 -5.50 -28.11
CA SER A 211 8.28 -6.29 -27.78
C SER A 211 9.47 -5.96 -28.69
N SER A 212 10.30 -5.02 -28.25
CA SER A 212 11.58 -4.73 -28.92
C SER A 212 12.54 -5.94 -28.89
N PRO A 213 13.18 -6.31 -30.02
CA PRO A 213 14.22 -7.34 -30.06
C PRO A 213 15.62 -6.80 -29.78
N ALA A 214 15.80 -5.48 -29.60
CA ALA A 214 17.11 -4.88 -29.37
C ALA A 214 17.55 -5.06 -27.90
N ASP A 215 18.85 -5.30 -27.69
CA ASP A 215 19.47 -5.21 -26.36
C ASP A 215 19.53 -3.73 -25.92
N GLY A 216 18.52 -3.27 -25.18
CA GLY A 216 18.45 -1.88 -24.72
C GLY A 216 17.08 -1.48 -24.18
N SER A 217 16.99 -0.29 -23.58
CA SER A 217 15.74 0.25 -23.06
C SER A 217 14.77 0.59 -24.20
N SER A 218 13.55 0.08 -24.11
CA SER A 218 12.43 0.43 -25.01
C SER A 218 11.26 1.01 -24.23
N TRP A 219 10.41 1.79 -24.90
CA TRP A 219 9.36 2.59 -24.28
C TRP A 219 8.02 2.43 -25.01
N LEU A 220 6.98 2.14 -24.25
CA LEU A 220 5.59 2.32 -24.65
C LEU A 220 5.02 3.49 -23.85
N THR A 221 4.68 4.58 -24.54
CA THR A 221 4.09 5.78 -23.93
C THR A 221 2.68 5.99 -24.46
N ILE A 222 1.71 6.12 -23.56
CA ILE A 222 0.31 6.35 -23.90
C ILE A 222 -0.20 7.53 -23.09
N ALA A 223 -0.75 8.53 -23.78
CA ALA A 223 -1.22 9.76 -23.17
C ALA A 223 -2.63 10.13 -23.66
N ALA A 224 -3.47 10.64 -22.76
CA ALA A 224 -4.77 11.21 -23.11
C ALA A 224 -5.62 10.32 -24.02
N SER A 225 -5.57 9.00 -23.83
CA SER A 225 -6.15 8.01 -24.76
C SER A 225 -7.22 7.14 -24.07
N GLU A 226 -7.95 6.38 -24.87
CA GLU A 226 -8.95 5.40 -24.43
C GLU A 226 -8.63 4.03 -25.04
N ILE A 227 -8.60 2.99 -24.21
CA ILE A 227 -8.35 1.62 -24.65
C ILE A 227 -9.43 0.71 -24.04
N SER A 228 -10.42 0.35 -24.85
CA SER A 228 -11.68 -0.19 -24.35
C SER A 228 -12.15 -1.45 -25.07
N GLY A 229 -12.74 -2.41 -24.35
CA GLY A 229 -13.41 -3.55 -25.00
C GLY A 229 -12.48 -4.42 -25.85
N ASN A 230 -11.20 -4.52 -25.48
CA ASN A 230 -10.25 -5.37 -26.19
C ASN A 230 -10.11 -6.73 -25.47
N GLU A 231 -9.90 -7.80 -26.23
CA GLU A 231 -9.94 -9.16 -25.69
C GLU A 231 -8.74 -10.02 -26.12
N VAL A 232 -8.24 -10.85 -25.20
CA VAL A 232 -7.34 -11.97 -25.50
C VAL A 232 -8.00 -13.30 -25.23
N THR A 233 -8.12 -14.17 -26.23
CA THR A 233 -9.01 -15.35 -26.19
C THR A 233 -8.36 -16.69 -25.83
N ALA A 234 -7.03 -16.84 -25.91
CA ALA A 234 -6.38 -18.11 -25.57
C ALA A 234 -6.18 -18.25 -24.05
N ASN A 235 -6.31 -19.48 -23.55
CA ASN A 235 -5.96 -19.80 -22.16
C ASN A 235 -4.51 -19.43 -21.87
N GLY A 236 -4.27 -18.67 -20.79
CA GLY A 236 -2.93 -18.16 -20.46
C GLY A 236 -2.51 -16.96 -21.32
N GLY A 237 -3.45 -16.37 -22.06
CA GLY A 237 -3.27 -15.10 -22.76
C GLY A 237 -2.86 -13.97 -21.83
N ARG A 238 -2.30 -12.91 -22.41
CA ARG A 238 -1.66 -11.83 -21.65
C ARG A 238 -2.19 -10.47 -22.09
N GLY A 239 -2.71 -9.68 -21.15
CA GLY A 239 -3.07 -8.29 -21.42
C GLY A 239 -4.23 -8.15 -22.39
N GLY A 240 -5.46 -8.05 -21.89
CA GLY A 240 -6.65 -7.88 -22.75
C GLY A 240 -6.54 -6.64 -23.64
N ALA A 241 -5.91 -5.57 -23.15
CA ALA A 241 -5.52 -4.41 -23.92
C ALA A 241 -4.05 -4.45 -24.34
N ILE A 242 -3.12 -4.47 -23.38
CA ILE A 242 -1.69 -4.23 -23.61
C ILE A 242 -0.87 -5.40 -23.07
N ALA A 243 0.03 -5.92 -23.89
CA ALA A 243 1.06 -6.85 -23.46
C ALA A 243 2.46 -6.35 -23.81
N VAL A 244 3.38 -6.43 -22.84
CA VAL A 244 4.79 -6.05 -22.98
C VAL A 244 5.67 -7.20 -22.50
N ASP A 245 6.66 -7.61 -23.32
CA ASP A 245 7.56 -8.74 -23.00
C ASP A 245 9.00 -8.48 -23.47
N ARG A 246 9.99 -9.02 -22.71
CA ARG A 246 11.48 -9.11 -22.87
C ARG A 246 12.30 -8.31 -21.85
N SER A 247 13.63 -8.24 -22.00
CA SER A 247 14.57 -7.93 -20.91
C SER A 247 14.55 -6.50 -20.36
N SER A 248 14.11 -5.48 -21.13
CA SER A 248 14.17 -4.06 -20.73
C SER A 248 13.11 -3.18 -21.39
N HIS A 249 11.94 -3.04 -20.76
CA HIS A 249 10.79 -2.29 -21.31
C HIS A 249 10.18 -1.36 -20.28
N SER A 250 10.04 -0.08 -20.61
CA SER A 250 9.29 0.88 -19.77
C SER A 250 7.90 1.11 -20.35
N LEU A 251 6.92 1.20 -19.46
CA LEU A 251 5.54 1.51 -19.78
C LEU A 251 5.12 2.77 -19.02
N VAL A 252 4.69 3.80 -19.74
CA VAL A 252 4.19 5.03 -19.16
C VAL A 252 2.81 5.32 -19.70
N ILE A 253 1.83 5.35 -18.81
CA ILE A 253 0.44 5.71 -19.12
C ILE A 253 0.07 6.97 -18.33
N THR A 254 -0.49 7.96 -19.02
CA THR A 254 -0.92 9.20 -18.39
C THR A 254 -2.27 9.68 -18.90
N SER A 255 -3.14 10.10 -17.97
CA SER A 255 -4.49 10.62 -18.28
C SER A 255 -5.25 9.75 -19.28
N THR A 256 -5.16 8.43 -19.12
CA THR A 256 -5.69 7.45 -20.07
C THR A 256 -6.67 6.54 -19.35
N THR A 257 -7.75 6.18 -20.05
CA THR A 257 -8.75 5.22 -19.55
C THR A 257 -8.54 3.87 -20.22
N LEU A 258 -8.49 2.81 -19.41
CA LEU A 258 -8.50 1.42 -19.84
C LEU A 258 -9.70 0.72 -19.21
N ASN A 259 -10.73 0.44 -20.01
CA ASN A 259 -11.98 -0.12 -19.50
C ASN A 259 -12.52 -1.31 -20.28
N ASP A 260 -13.20 -2.20 -19.58
CA ASP A 260 -13.90 -3.34 -20.18
C ASP A 260 -12.98 -4.24 -21.04
N ASN A 261 -11.69 -4.32 -20.72
CA ASN A 261 -10.75 -5.20 -21.40
C ASN A 261 -10.71 -6.56 -20.71
N GLU A 262 -10.54 -7.62 -21.49
CA GLU A 262 -10.61 -8.98 -21.00
C GLU A 262 -9.42 -9.83 -21.47
N SER A 263 -8.84 -10.59 -20.54
CA SER A 263 -7.85 -11.62 -20.82
C SER A 263 -8.33 -12.96 -20.29
N GLN A 264 -8.20 -14.02 -21.10
CA GLN A 264 -8.34 -15.41 -20.65
C GLN A 264 -7.12 -15.90 -19.84
N GLY A 265 -6.13 -15.05 -19.56
CA GLY A 265 -5.06 -15.31 -18.60
C GLY A 265 -4.89 -14.13 -17.64
N SER A 266 -3.68 -13.58 -17.54
CA SER A 266 -3.35 -12.48 -16.62
C SER A 266 -3.47 -11.11 -17.29
N GLY A 267 -3.68 -10.08 -16.48
CA GLY A 267 -3.75 -8.69 -16.92
C GLY A 267 -4.99 -8.43 -17.75
N GLY A 268 -6.15 -8.20 -17.12
CA GLY A 268 -7.38 -7.94 -17.89
C GLY A 268 -7.24 -6.74 -18.82
N ALA A 269 -6.53 -5.69 -18.38
CA ALA A 269 -6.05 -4.64 -19.27
C ALA A 269 -4.58 -4.87 -19.67
N ILE A 270 -3.67 -4.95 -18.70
CA ILE A 270 -2.23 -4.89 -18.95
C ILE A 270 -1.53 -6.11 -18.36
N ASP A 271 -0.71 -6.78 -19.15
CA ASP A 271 0.30 -7.74 -18.68
C ASP A 271 1.68 -7.24 -19.10
N TRP A 272 2.48 -6.84 -18.13
CA TRP A 272 3.87 -6.40 -18.33
C TRP A 272 4.81 -7.44 -17.75
N ARG A 273 5.76 -7.91 -18.57
CA ARG A 273 6.80 -8.85 -18.14
C ARG A 273 8.17 -8.41 -18.64
N ALA A 274 9.06 -8.03 -17.74
CA ALA A 274 10.45 -7.76 -18.10
C ALA A 274 11.45 -8.09 -17.00
N SER A 275 12.75 -8.09 -17.34
CA SER A 275 13.82 -8.30 -16.35
C SER A 275 14.21 -7.02 -15.60
N ASN A 276 13.90 -5.86 -16.17
CA ASN A 276 14.00 -4.53 -15.56
C ASN A 276 13.13 -3.51 -16.33
N GLY A 277 12.94 -2.32 -15.75
CA GLY A 277 12.21 -1.22 -16.39
C GLY A 277 11.43 -0.38 -15.39
N THR A 278 10.72 0.62 -15.90
CA THR A 278 9.78 1.43 -15.13
C THR A 278 8.37 1.24 -15.66
N VAL A 279 7.44 0.88 -14.78
CA VAL A 279 6.00 0.90 -15.05
C VAL A 279 5.38 2.05 -14.28
N GLY A 280 4.74 2.98 -14.98
CA GLY A 280 4.20 4.19 -14.37
C GLY A 280 2.83 4.56 -14.90
N PHE A 281 1.90 4.77 -13.98
CA PHE A 281 0.55 5.27 -14.25
C PHE A 281 0.38 6.61 -13.54
N TYR A 282 -0.04 7.64 -14.30
CA TYR A 282 0.02 9.03 -13.82
C TYR A 282 -1.22 9.84 -14.20
N ASN A 283 -1.45 10.92 -13.45
CA ASN A 283 -2.30 12.05 -13.82
C ASN A 283 -3.75 11.65 -14.19
N ASN A 284 -4.49 11.08 -13.24
CA ASN A 284 -5.88 10.66 -13.41
C ASN A 284 -6.06 9.62 -14.52
N SER A 285 -5.17 8.62 -14.55
CA SER A 285 -5.43 7.42 -15.35
C SER A 285 -6.46 6.55 -14.64
N SER A 286 -7.28 5.81 -15.39
CA SER A 286 -8.35 4.99 -14.82
C SER A 286 -8.37 3.60 -15.46
N PHE A 287 -8.51 2.58 -14.60
CA PHE A 287 -8.63 1.18 -14.95
C PHE A 287 -9.95 0.65 -14.40
N SER A 288 -10.94 0.42 -15.27
CA SER A 288 -12.27 0.03 -14.81
C SER A 288 -12.84 -1.20 -15.51
N ASN A 289 -13.51 -2.06 -14.74
CA ASN A 289 -14.23 -3.24 -15.26
C ASN A 289 -13.38 -4.18 -16.13
N ASN A 290 -12.06 -4.21 -15.91
CA ASN A 290 -11.20 -5.13 -16.63
C ASN A 290 -11.23 -6.50 -15.95
N THR A 291 -11.10 -7.56 -16.75
CA THR A 291 -11.25 -8.94 -16.26
C THR A 291 -10.09 -9.84 -16.70
N ALA A 292 -9.44 -10.47 -15.73
CA ALA A 292 -8.49 -11.58 -15.90
C ALA A 292 -9.19 -12.89 -15.49
N LYS A 293 -9.67 -13.68 -16.47
CA LYS A 293 -10.57 -14.82 -16.22
C LYS A 293 -9.92 -16.05 -15.58
N TYR A 294 -8.61 -16.24 -15.80
CA TYR A 294 -7.89 -17.41 -15.29
C TYR A 294 -6.47 -17.04 -14.83
N GLY A 295 -6.28 -15.79 -14.38
CA GLY A 295 -4.97 -15.28 -14.00
C GLY A 295 -5.05 -14.10 -13.04
N ASP A 296 -3.91 -13.44 -12.90
CA ASP A 296 -3.66 -12.38 -11.91
C ASP A 296 -3.86 -10.99 -12.52
N GLY A 297 -4.11 -9.99 -11.67
CA GLY A 297 -4.16 -8.59 -12.08
C GLY A 297 -5.39 -8.29 -12.92
N GLY A 298 -6.55 -8.10 -12.28
CA GLY A 298 -7.82 -7.92 -12.99
C GLY A 298 -7.77 -6.74 -13.95
N ALA A 299 -7.09 -5.65 -13.58
CA ALA A 299 -6.61 -4.65 -14.54
C ALA A 299 -5.16 -4.89 -14.94
N VAL A 300 -4.25 -4.92 -13.98
CA VAL A 300 -2.81 -4.83 -14.24
C VAL A 300 -2.06 -6.00 -13.61
N ASN A 301 -1.31 -6.73 -14.42
CA ASN A 301 -0.33 -7.72 -13.96
C ASN A 301 1.09 -7.25 -14.34
N ILE A 302 1.97 -7.16 -13.35
CA ILE A 302 3.38 -6.77 -13.51
C ILE A 302 4.24 -7.90 -12.97
N VAL A 303 5.08 -8.46 -13.83
CA VAL A 303 6.00 -9.55 -13.48
C VAL A 303 7.43 -9.18 -13.83
N SER A 304 8.28 -9.06 -12.81
CA SER A 304 9.71 -8.81 -12.94
C SER A 304 10.50 -10.10 -12.67
N GLN A 305 11.26 -10.57 -13.67
CA GLN A 305 12.03 -11.84 -13.61
C GLN A 305 13.52 -11.64 -13.92
N GLY A 306 14.18 -10.69 -13.26
CA GLY A 306 15.59 -10.40 -13.49
C GLY A 306 16.35 -9.93 -12.25
N ALA A 307 17.67 -9.94 -12.30
CA ALA A 307 18.54 -9.58 -11.17
C ALA A 307 18.39 -8.12 -10.66
N TYR A 308 17.70 -7.26 -11.41
CA TYR A 308 17.66 -5.81 -11.19
C TYR A 308 16.30 -5.29 -10.67
N GLY A 309 15.23 -6.09 -10.72
CA GLY A 309 13.87 -5.67 -10.31
C GLY A 309 13.23 -4.61 -11.22
N ALA A 310 11.94 -4.33 -10.99
CA ALA A 310 11.19 -3.29 -11.71
C ALA A 310 10.75 -2.15 -10.77
N SER A 311 10.82 -0.91 -11.24
CA SER A 311 10.24 0.24 -10.54
C SER A 311 8.79 0.45 -10.96
N VAL A 312 7.87 0.51 -10.01
CA VAL A 312 6.42 0.61 -10.23
C VAL A 312 5.87 1.83 -9.52
N PHE A 313 5.18 2.70 -10.26
CA PHE A 313 4.62 3.95 -9.76
C PHE A 313 3.16 4.09 -10.14
N PHE A 314 2.26 4.09 -9.16
CA PHE A 314 0.86 4.45 -9.35
C PHE A 314 0.63 5.81 -8.72
N ARG A 315 0.29 6.81 -9.53
CA ARG A 315 0.13 8.19 -9.06
C ARG A 315 -1.15 8.79 -9.60
N ASP A 316 -2.01 9.26 -8.72
CA ASP A 316 -3.31 9.81 -9.09
C ASP A 316 -4.08 8.87 -10.04
N THR A 317 -4.15 7.58 -9.72
CA THR A 317 -4.72 6.56 -10.60
C THR A 317 -5.87 5.82 -9.91
N ASP A 318 -6.92 5.50 -10.65
CA ASP A 318 -8.09 4.77 -10.14
C ASP A 318 -8.17 3.36 -10.71
N PHE A 319 -8.44 2.39 -9.83
CA PHE A 319 -8.73 1.00 -10.16
C PHE A 319 -10.12 0.66 -9.63
N TYR A 320 -11.11 0.55 -10.52
CA TYR A 320 -12.51 0.37 -10.14
C TYR A 320 -13.14 -0.90 -10.73
N GLY A 321 -13.73 -1.75 -9.91
CA GLY A 321 -14.59 -2.84 -10.39
C GLY A 321 -13.86 -3.90 -11.22
N ASN A 322 -12.54 -4.05 -11.05
CA ASN A 322 -11.76 -5.02 -11.81
C ASN A 322 -11.82 -6.41 -11.15
N LEU A 323 -11.72 -7.46 -11.96
CA LEU A 323 -11.89 -8.84 -11.53
C LEU A 323 -10.70 -9.71 -11.97
N ALA A 324 -10.06 -10.37 -11.00
CA ALA A 324 -9.12 -11.46 -11.25
C ALA A 324 -9.63 -12.74 -10.58
N THR A 325 -9.50 -13.89 -11.24
CA THR A 325 -9.69 -15.17 -10.54
C THR A 325 -8.46 -15.60 -9.75
N GLY A 326 -7.29 -15.05 -10.07
CA GLY A 326 -6.05 -15.22 -9.31
C GLY A 326 -5.85 -14.10 -8.28
N TYR A 327 -4.61 -13.65 -8.16
CA TYR A 327 -4.20 -12.59 -7.23
C TYR A 327 -4.48 -11.19 -7.80
N GLY A 328 -4.72 -10.20 -6.93
CA GLY A 328 -4.73 -8.79 -7.33
C GLY A 328 -5.93 -8.43 -8.19
N GLY A 329 -7.10 -8.19 -7.60
CA GLY A 329 -8.31 -7.87 -8.36
C GLY A 329 -8.16 -6.58 -9.16
N GLY A 330 -7.54 -5.55 -8.59
CA GLY A 330 -7.11 -4.35 -9.32
C GLY A 330 -5.75 -4.58 -9.98
N ALA A 331 -4.72 -4.84 -9.17
CA ALA A 331 -3.36 -5.03 -9.66
C ALA A 331 -2.63 -6.17 -8.93
N ALA A 332 -1.81 -6.90 -9.68
CA ALA A 332 -0.87 -7.89 -9.18
C ALA A 332 0.56 -7.52 -9.58
N VAL A 333 1.48 -7.48 -8.62
CA VAL A 333 2.88 -7.13 -8.82
C VAL A 333 3.77 -8.20 -8.21
N SER A 334 4.43 -8.98 -9.06
CA SER A 334 5.42 -9.99 -8.67
C SER A 334 6.81 -9.54 -9.09
N ASP A 335 7.70 -9.27 -8.13
CA ASP A 335 9.12 -9.07 -8.38
C ASP A 335 9.94 -10.18 -7.72
N SER A 336 10.44 -11.11 -8.55
CA SER A 336 11.28 -12.23 -8.11
C SER A 336 12.77 -11.94 -8.24
N GLY A 337 13.16 -10.69 -8.49
CA GLY A 337 14.55 -10.32 -8.68
C GLY A 337 15.40 -10.48 -7.42
N SER A 338 16.58 -11.09 -7.54
CA SER A 338 17.55 -11.28 -6.43
C SER A 338 18.30 -9.99 -6.02
N GLY A 339 17.74 -8.83 -6.41
CA GLY A 339 18.22 -7.45 -6.22
C GLY A 339 19.71 -7.24 -5.98
N VAL A 340 20.57 -7.59 -6.95
CA VAL A 340 22.02 -7.33 -6.82
C VAL A 340 22.35 -5.83 -7.00
N ASN A 341 21.41 -4.98 -7.41
CA ASN A 341 21.59 -3.52 -7.47
C ASN A 341 20.25 -2.79 -7.29
N GLY A 342 20.03 -2.15 -6.14
CA GLY A 342 18.86 -1.35 -5.70
C GLY A 342 18.03 -0.55 -6.72
N PHE A 343 17.24 -1.20 -7.58
CA PHE A 343 16.40 -0.52 -8.59
C PHE A 343 14.90 -0.87 -8.55
N GLY A 344 14.44 -1.63 -7.56
CA GLY A 344 13.03 -2.01 -7.43
C GLY A 344 12.26 -1.12 -6.45
N GLN A 345 11.78 0.06 -6.88
CA GLN A 345 10.92 0.92 -6.07
C GLN A 345 9.45 0.57 -6.30
N PHE A 346 8.62 0.54 -5.25
CA PHE A 346 7.17 0.50 -5.39
C PHE A 346 6.60 1.71 -4.69
N ARG A 347 5.83 2.53 -5.41
CA ARG A 347 5.12 3.65 -4.80
C ARG A 347 3.72 3.80 -5.35
N LEU A 348 2.78 3.84 -4.42
CA LEU A 348 1.40 4.19 -4.66
C LEU A 348 1.14 5.54 -3.99
N ARG A 349 0.73 6.54 -4.78
CA ARG A 349 0.48 7.90 -4.30
C ARG A 349 -0.83 8.46 -4.81
N GLY A 350 -1.71 8.89 -3.91
CA GLY A 350 -3.03 9.42 -4.23
C GLY A 350 -3.81 8.54 -5.22
N SER A 351 -3.69 7.21 -5.10
CA SER A 351 -4.36 6.27 -6.02
C SER A 351 -5.35 5.41 -5.26
N ASN A 352 -6.47 5.10 -5.91
CA ASN A 352 -7.58 4.40 -5.28
C ASN A 352 -7.80 3.03 -5.91
N PHE A 353 -8.07 2.04 -5.06
CA PHE A 353 -8.50 0.69 -5.42
C PHE A 353 -9.88 0.48 -4.85
N GLU A 354 -10.89 0.46 -5.70
CA GLU A 354 -12.29 0.43 -5.29
C GLU A 354 -13.06 -0.73 -5.93
N GLN A 355 -13.78 -1.50 -5.12
CA GLN A 355 -14.69 -2.56 -5.57
C GLN A 355 -14.03 -3.62 -6.48
N ASN A 356 -12.73 -3.84 -6.31
CA ASN A 356 -12.02 -4.87 -7.06
C ASN A 356 -12.17 -6.23 -6.37
N THR A 357 -12.14 -7.30 -7.16
CA THR A 357 -12.34 -8.66 -6.67
C THR A 357 -11.20 -9.59 -7.12
N ALA A 358 -10.61 -10.31 -6.16
CA ALA A 358 -9.64 -11.37 -6.40
C ALA A 358 -10.22 -12.73 -6.00
N GLY A 359 -10.05 -13.74 -6.86
CA GLY A 359 -10.39 -15.13 -6.56
C GLY A 359 -9.36 -15.82 -5.65
N GLU A 360 -8.20 -15.21 -5.43
CA GLU A 360 -7.21 -15.63 -4.43
C GLU A 360 -7.07 -14.55 -3.34
N SER A 361 -5.97 -13.79 -3.34
CA SER A 361 -5.66 -12.75 -2.36
C SER A 361 -5.39 -11.39 -2.99
N GLY A 362 -5.46 -10.32 -2.19
CA GLY A 362 -5.21 -8.96 -2.65
C GLY A 362 -6.36 -8.43 -3.50
N GLY A 363 -7.55 -8.26 -2.93
CA GLY A 363 -8.75 -7.88 -3.69
C GLY A 363 -8.54 -6.59 -4.48
N GLY A 364 -7.91 -5.58 -3.88
CA GLY A 364 -7.40 -4.39 -4.59
C GLY A 364 -6.02 -4.64 -5.19
N LEU A 365 -5.03 -4.91 -4.32
CA LEU A 365 -3.63 -5.07 -4.71
C LEU A 365 -3.01 -6.34 -4.14
N TRP A 366 -2.30 -7.07 -4.97
CA TRP A 366 -1.35 -8.09 -4.52
C TRP A 366 0.08 -7.67 -4.90
N LEU A 367 0.98 -7.65 -3.91
CA LEU A 367 2.37 -7.23 -4.08
C LEU A 367 3.30 -8.23 -3.42
N SER A 368 4.15 -8.88 -4.21
CA SER A 368 5.22 -9.75 -3.74
C SER A 368 6.57 -9.25 -4.26
N ARG A 369 7.51 -8.96 -3.34
CA ARG A 369 8.87 -8.52 -3.69
C ARG A 369 9.91 -9.28 -2.88
N GLY A 370 10.84 -9.93 -3.59
CA GLY A 370 11.97 -10.64 -2.98
C GLY A 370 13.00 -9.74 -2.32
N ASP A 371 13.89 -10.36 -1.53
CA ASP A 371 15.03 -9.71 -0.90
C ASP A 371 15.98 -9.12 -1.95
N GLY A 372 16.14 -7.80 -1.96
CA GLY A 372 17.36 -7.21 -2.50
C GLY A 372 18.53 -7.54 -1.60
N SER A 373 19.75 -7.65 -2.14
CA SER A 373 20.95 -8.03 -1.36
C SER A 373 21.51 -6.91 -0.47
N GLY A 374 20.67 -6.17 0.25
CA GLY A 374 21.03 -5.02 1.10
C GLY A 374 20.77 -5.26 2.60
N THR A 375 21.32 -4.39 3.46
CA THR A 375 20.94 -4.30 4.87
C THR A 375 20.04 -3.08 5.09
N ALA A 376 19.20 -3.11 6.14
CA ALA A 376 18.22 -2.06 6.47
C ALA A 376 18.82 -0.63 6.65
N GLY A 377 20.16 -0.50 6.73
CA GLY A 377 20.83 0.80 6.88
C GLY A 377 20.98 1.62 5.59
N THR A 378 20.74 1.04 4.41
CA THR A 378 20.75 1.75 3.11
C THR A 378 19.72 1.17 2.11
N PRO A 379 18.41 1.20 2.38
CA PRO A 379 17.43 0.62 1.47
C PRO A 379 17.20 1.54 0.26
N GLU A 380 17.72 1.17 -0.91
CA GLU A 380 17.31 1.75 -2.21
C GLU A 380 16.00 1.11 -2.74
N ASN A 381 15.59 -0.02 -2.15
CA ASN A 381 14.29 -0.67 -2.36
C ASN A 381 13.34 -0.26 -1.23
N TYR A 382 12.12 0.15 -1.57
CA TYR A 382 11.07 0.50 -0.61
C TYR A 382 9.70 0.22 -1.21
N VAL A 383 8.72 0.12 -0.32
CA VAL A 383 7.30 0.00 -0.65
C VAL A 383 6.55 1.11 0.10
N ASP A 384 6.19 2.16 -0.63
CA ASP A 384 5.54 3.34 -0.06
C ASP A 384 4.09 3.46 -0.55
N PHE A 385 3.19 3.70 0.39
CA PHE A 385 1.82 4.09 0.15
C PHE A 385 1.60 5.45 0.81
N GLU A 386 1.30 6.47 0.02
CA GLU A 386 1.20 7.83 0.54
C GLU A 386 0.00 8.60 -0.04
N THR A 387 -0.65 9.43 0.78
CA THR A 387 -1.48 10.52 0.25
C THR A 387 -0.62 11.39 -0.66
N ASN A 388 -1.21 11.87 -1.76
CA ASN A 388 -0.49 12.76 -2.65
C ASN A 388 -0.37 14.16 -2.05
N SER A 389 0.81 14.46 -1.51
CA SER A 389 1.13 15.76 -0.89
C SER A 389 1.06 16.95 -1.85
N PHE A 390 1.06 16.74 -3.17
CA PHE A 390 0.96 17.83 -4.15
C PHE A 390 -0.47 18.34 -4.35
N ASN A 391 -1.49 17.47 -4.19
CA ASN A 391 -2.89 17.80 -4.46
C ASN A 391 -3.86 17.39 -3.34
N GLY A 392 -3.37 16.76 -2.26
CA GLY A 392 -4.16 16.28 -1.14
C GLY A 392 -5.00 15.03 -1.44
N ARG A 393 -4.82 14.39 -2.59
CA ARG A 393 -5.61 13.22 -2.97
C ARG A 393 -5.20 12.01 -2.11
N PRO A 394 -6.15 11.36 -1.41
CA PRO A 394 -5.84 10.22 -0.56
C PRO A 394 -5.43 8.99 -1.38
N THR A 395 -4.66 8.11 -0.75
CA THR A 395 -4.50 6.72 -1.22
C THR A 395 -5.48 5.86 -0.46
N ALA A 396 -6.32 5.09 -1.17
CA ALA A 396 -7.38 4.33 -0.52
C ALA A 396 -7.64 2.95 -1.15
N PHE A 397 -8.02 2.01 -0.29
CA PHE A 397 -8.54 0.67 -0.63
C PHE A 397 -9.95 0.56 -0.08
N ILE A 398 -10.96 0.57 -0.96
CA ILE A 398 -12.37 0.69 -0.56
C ILE A 398 -13.21 -0.43 -1.14
N GLY A 399 -13.88 -1.20 -0.29
CA GLY A 399 -14.89 -2.18 -0.74
C GLY A 399 -14.33 -3.31 -1.60
N ASN A 400 -13.02 -3.60 -1.52
CA ASN A 400 -12.42 -4.67 -2.29
C ASN A 400 -12.66 -6.03 -1.61
N THR A 401 -12.69 -7.10 -2.39
CA THR A 401 -12.96 -8.46 -1.90
C THR A 401 -11.90 -9.44 -2.38
N ALA A 402 -11.39 -10.26 -1.47
CA ALA A 402 -10.55 -11.41 -1.76
C ALA A 402 -11.21 -12.69 -1.26
N ALA A 403 -11.08 -13.79 -2.00
CA ALA A 403 -11.55 -15.09 -1.54
C ALA A 403 -10.78 -15.56 -0.29
N TYR A 404 -9.46 -15.37 -0.27
CA TYR A 404 -8.61 -15.77 0.86
C TYR A 404 -8.16 -14.58 1.69
N SER A 405 -7.03 -13.94 1.38
CA SER A 405 -6.44 -12.93 2.29
C SER A 405 -6.27 -11.57 1.63
N GLY A 406 -6.13 -10.52 2.45
CA GLY A 406 -5.84 -9.17 1.95
C GLY A 406 -6.99 -8.63 1.11
N GLY A 407 -8.17 -8.46 1.69
CA GLY A 407 -9.34 -7.97 0.97
C GLY A 407 -9.05 -6.66 0.24
N GLY A 408 -8.42 -5.70 0.92
CA GLY A 408 -7.86 -4.49 0.31
C GLY A 408 -6.53 -4.77 -0.37
N ALA A 409 -5.53 -5.23 0.40
CA ALA A 409 -4.21 -5.55 -0.13
C ALA A 409 -3.52 -6.74 0.53
N GLU A 410 -2.71 -7.48 -0.23
CA GLU A 410 -1.70 -8.38 0.31
C GLU A 410 -0.30 -7.88 -0.10
N ILE A 411 0.57 -7.71 0.89
CA ILE A 411 1.92 -7.17 0.73
C ILE A 411 2.91 -8.15 1.34
N ILE A 412 3.83 -8.67 0.54
CA ILE A 412 4.86 -9.62 0.94
C ILE A 412 6.20 -9.06 0.49
N VAL A 413 7.05 -8.70 1.44
CA VAL A 413 8.36 -8.10 1.16
C VAL A 413 9.48 -8.78 1.94
N GLY A 414 10.68 -8.67 1.38
CA GLY A 414 11.91 -9.16 1.98
C GLY A 414 12.48 -8.35 3.16
N ASP A 415 13.55 -8.86 3.76
CA ASP A 415 14.27 -8.32 4.94
C ASP A 415 14.80 -6.90 4.78
N ALA A 416 15.16 -6.52 3.56
CA ALA A 416 15.78 -5.22 3.27
C ALA A 416 14.81 -4.20 2.69
N THR A 417 13.50 -4.48 2.69
CA THR A 417 12.47 -3.63 2.05
C THR A 417 11.52 -3.08 3.10
N PRO A 418 11.66 -1.81 3.52
CA PRO A 418 10.71 -1.20 4.43
C PRO A 418 9.35 -0.99 3.73
N VAL A 419 8.28 -1.12 4.52
CA VAL A 419 6.92 -0.77 4.12
C VAL A 419 6.48 0.47 4.89
N ASN A 420 6.03 1.49 4.18
CA ASN A 420 5.57 2.75 4.78
C ASN A 420 4.16 3.09 4.32
N PHE A 421 3.26 3.34 5.26
CA PHE A 421 1.92 3.88 5.02
C PHE A 421 1.81 5.29 5.60
N ILE A 422 1.47 6.28 4.77
CA ILE A 422 1.36 7.68 5.17
C ILE A 422 0.07 8.30 4.62
N GLY A 423 -0.95 8.49 5.45
CA GLY A 423 -2.24 9.01 4.95
C GLY A 423 -2.92 7.99 4.04
N VAL A 424 -3.14 6.78 4.52
CA VAL A 424 -3.69 5.66 3.72
C VAL A 424 -4.94 5.10 4.39
N ASP A 425 -5.99 4.92 3.60
CA ASP A 425 -7.27 4.41 4.08
C ASP A 425 -7.57 2.99 3.57
N PHE A 426 -7.98 2.11 4.46
CA PHE A 426 -8.49 0.77 4.16
C PHE A 426 -9.90 0.66 4.72
N THR A 427 -10.92 0.75 3.86
CA THR A 427 -12.32 0.85 4.29
C THR A 427 -13.22 -0.20 3.65
N GLY A 428 -13.97 -0.95 4.46
CA GLY A 428 -15.03 -1.82 3.96
C GLY A 428 -14.54 -3.01 3.13
N ASN A 429 -13.28 -3.42 3.26
CA ASN A 429 -12.73 -4.52 2.49
C ASN A 429 -13.01 -5.88 3.15
N SER A 430 -13.10 -6.94 2.36
CA SER A 430 -13.47 -8.29 2.82
C SER A 430 -12.49 -9.37 2.38
N ALA A 431 -12.08 -10.21 3.33
CA ALA A 431 -11.39 -11.47 3.12
C ALA A 431 -12.34 -12.61 3.53
N ASN A 432 -12.78 -13.45 2.58
CA ASN A 432 -13.90 -14.38 2.82
C ASN A 432 -13.48 -15.65 3.59
N ASP A 433 -12.29 -16.19 3.33
CA ASP A 433 -11.81 -17.43 3.95
C ASP A 433 -10.37 -17.30 4.48
N GLY A 434 -9.89 -16.06 4.71
CA GLY A 434 -8.52 -15.81 5.12
C GLY A 434 -8.32 -14.50 5.89
N ASN A 435 -7.08 -14.04 5.96
CA ASN A 435 -6.65 -13.04 6.93
C ASN A 435 -6.64 -11.63 6.34
N GLY A 436 -6.72 -10.59 7.17
CA GLY A 436 -6.49 -9.22 6.72
C GLY A 436 -7.58 -8.74 5.77
N GLY A 437 -8.79 -8.52 6.29
CA GLY A 437 -9.89 -7.93 5.50
C GLY A 437 -9.45 -6.62 4.84
N GLY A 438 -8.85 -5.73 5.62
CA GLY A 438 -8.16 -4.54 5.10
C GLY A 438 -6.87 -4.90 4.39
N ALA A 439 -5.91 -5.48 5.12
CA ALA A 439 -4.65 -5.93 4.53
C ALA A 439 -3.98 -7.11 5.26
N LEU A 440 -3.29 -7.94 4.48
CA LEU A 440 -2.30 -8.91 4.98
C LEU A 440 -0.90 -8.41 4.63
N ILE A 441 -0.05 -8.24 5.64
CA ILE A 441 1.27 -7.63 5.50
C ILE A 441 2.31 -8.58 6.07
N THR A 442 3.28 -8.98 5.24
CA THR A 442 4.45 -9.75 5.64
C THR A 442 5.69 -8.93 5.35
N THR A 443 6.41 -8.54 6.40
CA THR A 443 7.68 -7.82 6.32
C THR A 443 8.80 -8.64 6.94
N GLY A 444 10.03 -8.33 6.52
CA GLY A 444 11.23 -8.83 7.19
C GLY A 444 11.86 -7.76 8.09
N ASN A 445 13.18 -7.82 8.28
CA ASN A 445 13.94 -6.99 9.22
C ASN A 445 13.78 -5.46 9.06
N ALA A 446 13.36 -4.95 7.88
CA ALA A 446 13.14 -3.52 7.66
C ALA A 446 11.80 -2.99 8.23
N GLY A 447 10.87 -3.88 8.62
CA GLY A 447 9.67 -3.51 9.37
C GLY A 447 8.58 -2.78 8.57
N LEU A 448 7.61 -2.24 9.32
CA LEU A 448 6.43 -1.51 8.87
C LEU A 448 6.28 -0.22 9.69
N SER A 449 6.15 0.92 9.00
CA SER A 449 5.78 2.19 9.62
C SER A 449 4.43 2.69 9.10
N MET A 450 3.58 3.16 10.02
CA MET A 450 2.25 3.68 9.74
C MET A 450 2.09 5.07 10.36
N SER A 451 1.64 6.03 9.55
CA SER A 451 1.32 7.39 10.00
C SER A 451 0.03 7.85 9.34
N GLN A 452 -0.94 8.31 10.14
CA GLN A 452 -2.22 8.81 9.61
C GLN A 452 -2.96 7.76 8.79
N VAL A 453 -3.08 6.55 9.34
CA VAL A 453 -3.68 5.40 8.64
C VAL A 453 -5.07 5.13 9.21
N THR A 454 -6.05 4.97 8.33
CA THR A 454 -7.41 4.55 8.71
C THR A 454 -7.65 3.10 8.29
N VAL A 455 -8.16 2.27 9.20
CA VAL A 455 -8.54 0.89 8.96
C VAL A 455 -9.96 0.70 9.50
N ALA A 456 -10.96 0.83 8.62
CA ALA A 456 -12.35 0.99 9.03
C ALA A 456 -13.30 -0.05 8.39
N GLY A 457 -14.15 -0.69 9.18
CA GLY A 457 -15.25 -1.51 8.64
C GLY A 457 -14.81 -2.73 7.83
N ASN A 458 -13.58 -3.22 8.01
CA ASN A 458 -13.07 -4.35 7.25
C ASN A 458 -13.49 -5.68 7.89
N THR A 459 -13.62 -6.73 7.08
CA THR A 459 -14.14 -8.03 7.50
C THR A 459 -13.16 -9.15 7.14
N ALA A 460 -12.85 -10.03 8.10
CA ALA A 460 -12.19 -11.31 7.86
C ALA A 460 -13.10 -12.47 8.33
N GLN A 461 -13.67 -13.19 7.37
CA GLN A 461 -14.62 -14.28 7.62
C GLN A 461 -13.90 -15.64 7.76
N GLY A 462 -14.65 -16.70 8.08
CA GLY A 462 -14.11 -18.06 8.22
C GLY A 462 -13.10 -18.19 9.38
N SER A 463 -11.95 -18.81 9.16
CA SER A 463 -10.85 -18.83 10.14
C SER A 463 -9.94 -17.60 10.07
N GLY A 464 -10.39 -16.56 9.37
CA GLY A 464 -9.65 -15.33 9.11
C GLY A 464 -9.26 -14.57 10.37
N GLN A 465 -8.03 -14.07 10.35
CA GLN A 465 -7.43 -13.33 11.47
C GLN A 465 -7.10 -11.88 11.09
N GLY A 466 -7.23 -10.97 12.05
CA GLY A 466 -6.91 -9.54 11.89
C GLY A 466 -7.78 -8.89 10.82
N ALA A 467 -9.07 -8.65 11.10
CA ALA A 467 -10.00 -8.19 10.07
C ALA A 467 -9.67 -6.82 9.49
N GLY A 468 -9.16 -5.89 10.30
CA GLY A 468 -8.46 -4.73 9.77
C GLY A 468 -7.14 -5.18 9.13
N PHE A 469 -6.10 -5.35 9.95
CA PHE A 469 -4.79 -5.81 9.48
C PHE A 469 -4.33 -7.11 10.14
N ARG A 470 -3.72 -7.98 9.33
CA ARG A 470 -2.86 -9.06 9.79
C ARG A 470 -1.42 -8.75 9.41
N ILE A 471 -0.54 -8.63 10.40
CA ILE A 471 0.87 -8.29 10.22
C ILE A 471 1.74 -9.44 10.71
N ALA A 472 2.69 -9.87 9.87
CA ALA A 472 3.77 -10.78 10.22
C ALA A 472 5.10 -10.04 10.03
N ALA A 473 5.70 -9.59 11.15
CA ALA A 473 6.97 -8.89 11.18
C ALA A 473 8.09 -9.86 11.56
N ASN A 474 8.94 -10.19 10.58
CA ASN A 474 9.95 -11.24 10.72
C ASN A 474 11.35 -10.66 10.95
N ASN A 475 12.25 -11.49 11.46
CA ASN A 475 13.68 -11.22 11.53
C ASN A 475 14.06 -9.91 12.26
N GLY A 476 13.28 -9.51 13.27
CA GLY A 476 13.55 -8.29 14.04
C GLY A 476 12.98 -7.00 13.45
N GLY A 477 12.09 -7.07 12.45
CA GLY A 477 11.45 -5.88 11.88
C GLY A 477 10.46 -5.23 12.85
N ASP A 478 10.56 -3.91 12.99
CA ASP A 478 9.70 -3.12 13.87
C ASP A 478 8.31 -2.89 13.24
N VAL A 479 7.30 -2.70 14.09
CA VAL A 479 5.96 -2.24 13.71
C VAL A 479 5.63 -0.98 14.49
N GLU A 480 5.67 0.16 13.79
CA GLU A 480 5.44 1.47 14.39
C GLU A 480 4.17 2.12 13.82
N GLY A 481 3.30 2.61 14.70
CA GLY A 481 2.09 3.32 14.34
C GLY A 481 1.98 4.66 15.04
N ARG A 482 1.73 5.73 14.28
CA ARG A 482 1.38 7.04 14.81
C ARG A 482 0.07 7.53 14.18
N GLN A 483 -0.88 8.01 14.96
CA GLN A 483 -2.17 8.49 14.42
C GLN A 483 -2.85 7.41 13.55
N VAL A 484 -2.92 6.20 14.08
CA VAL A 484 -3.58 5.06 13.42
C VAL A 484 -4.98 4.91 14.00
N ASP A 485 -6.00 4.96 13.14
CA ASP A 485 -7.40 4.77 13.51
C ASP A 485 -7.92 3.43 12.98
N VAL A 486 -8.17 2.49 13.88
CA VAL A 486 -8.67 1.15 13.60
C VAL A 486 -10.07 1.03 14.19
N ASN A 487 -11.10 1.05 13.36
CA ASN A 487 -12.48 1.06 13.83
C ASN A 487 -13.42 0.12 13.08
N ASP A 488 -14.44 -0.35 13.79
CA ASP A 488 -15.56 -1.13 13.23
C ASP A 488 -15.13 -2.40 12.45
N ASN A 489 -13.93 -2.93 12.70
CA ASN A 489 -13.45 -4.12 11.99
C ASN A 489 -13.99 -5.39 12.66
N TYR A 490 -14.41 -6.34 11.84
CA TYR A 490 -15.06 -7.57 12.30
C TYR A 490 -14.31 -8.81 11.82
N GLY A 491 -13.73 -9.56 12.76
CA GLY A 491 -13.01 -10.80 12.49
C GLY A 491 -13.38 -11.92 13.44
N ASN A 492 -13.23 -13.17 13.01
CA ASN A 492 -13.36 -14.30 13.94
C ASN A 492 -12.16 -14.40 14.90
N TYR A 493 -10.96 -14.00 14.44
CA TYR A 493 -9.72 -14.11 15.22
C TYR A 493 -8.85 -12.84 15.18
N GLY A 494 -9.12 -11.89 16.07
CA GLY A 494 -8.49 -10.56 16.07
C GLY A 494 -9.27 -9.59 15.19
N GLY A 495 -9.93 -8.60 15.81
CA GLY A 495 -10.91 -7.74 15.15
C GLY A 495 -10.25 -6.61 14.40
N GLY A 496 -9.59 -5.70 15.11
CA GLY A 496 -8.90 -4.56 14.53
C GLY A 496 -7.59 -4.98 13.87
N MET A 497 -6.60 -5.32 14.67
CA MET A 497 -5.26 -5.65 14.20
C MET A 497 -4.66 -6.85 14.92
N ARG A 498 -3.99 -7.73 14.16
CA ARG A 498 -3.20 -8.83 14.70
C ARG A 498 -1.76 -8.76 14.23
N ILE A 499 -0.83 -8.64 15.15
CA ILE A 499 0.61 -8.58 14.92
C ILE A 499 1.27 -9.86 15.43
N ILE A 500 2.08 -10.48 14.58
CA ILE A 500 2.97 -11.59 14.94
C ILE A 500 4.40 -11.13 14.70
N ALA A 501 5.14 -10.93 15.78
CA ALA A 501 6.51 -10.45 15.75
C ALA A 501 7.51 -11.62 15.97
N SER A 502 8.62 -11.58 15.26
CA SER A 502 9.77 -12.49 15.44
C SER A 502 11.03 -11.68 15.75
N GLY A 503 10.99 -10.97 16.87
CA GLY A 503 11.91 -9.89 17.26
C GLY A 503 11.33 -8.51 16.90
N GLY A 504 12.09 -7.46 17.18
CA GLY A 504 11.69 -6.08 16.86
C GLY A 504 10.75 -5.46 17.88
N ASP A 505 10.47 -4.18 17.69
CA ASP A 505 9.62 -3.38 18.56
C ASP A 505 8.21 -3.24 17.99
N VAL A 506 7.21 -3.18 18.88
CA VAL A 506 5.83 -2.85 18.50
C VAL A 506 5.39 -1.62 19.28
N LEU A 507 5.26 -0.49 18.58
CA LEU A 507 5.03 0.83 19.18
C LEU A 507 3.84 1.53 18.53
N PHE A 508 2.88 1.97 19.33
CA PHE A 508 1.78 2.83 18.87
C PHE A 508 1.66 4.10 19.73
N GLU A 509 1.58 5.24 19.06
CA GLU A 509 1.35 6.55 19.67
C GLU A 509 0.15 7.25 18.99
N ASP A 510 -0.66 7.97 19.75
CA ASP A 510 -1.82 8.70 19.23
C ASP A 510 -2.80 7.78 18.45
N ALA A 511 -2.93 6.50 18.85
CA ALA A 511 -3.70 5.51 18.13
C ALA A 511 -5.12 5.34 18.68
N ARG A 512 -6.06 4.90 17.84
CA ARG A 512 -7.45 4.64 18.19
C ARG A 512 -7.82 3.23 17.73
N PHE A 513 -8.27 2.40 18.65
CA PHE A 513 -8.82 1.07 18.39
C PHE A 513 -10.24 1.05 18.96
N VAL A 514 -11.23 1.24 18.09
CA VAL A 514 -12.61 1.52 18.52
C VAL A 514 -13.60 0.56 17.89
N ASP A 515 -14.50 -0.02 18.69
CA ASP A 515 -15.63 -0.82 18.21
C ASP A 515 -15.23 -2.01 17.30
N ASN A 516 -14.02 -2.55 17.51
CA ASN A 516 -13.55 -3.73 16.76
C ASN A 516 -13.98 -5.03 17.45
N THR A 517 -14.29 -6.05 16.66
CA THR A 517 -14.85 -7.31 17.16
C THR A 517 -14.03 -8.53 16.72
N ALA A 518 -13.63 -9.35 17.70
CA ALA A 518 -12.97 -10.65 17.56
C ALA A 518 -13.86 -11.78 18.12
N ASP A 519 -14.82 -12.29 17.35
CA ASP A 519 -15.92 -13.13 17.87
C ASP A 519 -15.49 -14.42 18.59
N GLN A 520 -14.40 -15.05 18.16
CA GLN A 520 -14.00 -16.38 18.64
C GLN A 520 -12.61 -16.41 19.29
N SER A 521 -11.98 -15.25 19.48
CA SER A 521 -10.57 -15.18 19.89
C SER A 521 -10.27 -13.99 20.78
N PHE A 522 -8.98 -13.69 20.91
CA PHE A 522 -8.44 -12.60 21.69
C PHE A 522 -8.20 -11.35 20.83
N GLY A 523 -8.00 -10.20 21.47
CA GLY A 523 -7.59 -8.96 20.80
C GLY A 523 -8.67 -8.40 19.89
N GLY A 524 -9.78 -7.95 20.48
CA GLY A 524 -10.85 -7.26 19.75
C GLY A 524 -10.29 -6.07 18.98
N GLY A 525 -9.60 -5.16 19.67
CA GLY A 525 -8.85 -4.04 19.10
C GLY A 525 -7.49 -4.48 18.54
N LEU A 526 -6.58 -4.89 19.41
CA LEU A 526 -5.21 -5.27 19.05
C LEU A 526 -4.81 -6.60 19.69
N GLN A 527 -4.29 -7.52 18.88
CA GLN A 527 -3.56 -8.69 19.36
C GLN A 527 -2.09 -8.62 18.96
N VAL A 528 -1.19 -8.80 19.91
CA VAL A 528 0.25 -8.93 19.66
C VAL A 528 0.75 -10.26 20.21
N SER A 529 1.52 -10.98 19.41
CA SER A 529 2.09 -12.27 19.80
C SER A 529 3.45 -12.54 19.17
N GLY A 530 4.13 -13.57 19.67
CA GLY A 530 5.45 -13.99 19.21
C GLY A 530 6.56 -13.52 20.13
N THR A 531 7.74 -13.21 19.57
CA THR A 531 8.88 -12.70 20.34
C THR A 531 9.09 -11.21 20.05
N LEU A 532 9.24 -10.39 21.09
CA LEU A 532 9.39 -8.94 21.03
C LEU A 532 10.72 -8.51 21.66
N ASN A 533 11.21 -7.34 21.26
CA ASN A 533 12.28 -6.62 21.96
C ASN A 533 11.68 -5.57 22.92
N GLN A 534 10.70 -4.81 22.44
CA GLN A 534 9.96 -3.82 23.20
C GLN A 534 8.49 -3.75 22.77
N PHE A 535 7.62 -3.33 23.69
CA PHE A 535 6.22 -3.00 23.42
C PHE A 535 5.85 -1.64 24.00
N GLY A 536 5.08 -0.84 23.26
CA GLY A 536 4.70 0.51 23.67
C GLY A 536 3.33 0.92 23.14
N ILE A 537 2.46 1.40 24.02
CA ILE A 537 1.22 2.12 23.71
C ILE A 537 1.25 3.45 24.45
N GLY A 538 1.16 4.56 23.73
CA GLY A 538 1.11 5.90 24.31
C GLY A 538 0.00 6.76 23.73
N SER A 539 -0.59 7.61 24.56
CA SER A 539 -1.56 8.64 24.15
C SER A 539 -2.72 8.08 23.29
N SER A 540 -3.19 6.88 23.60
CA SER A 540 -4.07 6.09 22.73
C SER A 540 -5.43 5.79 23.34
N ILE A 541 -6.41 5.43 22.50
CA ILE A 541 -7.78 5.13 22.90
C ILE A 541 -8.14 3.73 22.43
N PHE A 542 -8.51 2.86 23.38
CA PHE A 542 -9.04 1.53 23.14
C PHE A 542 -10.44 1.45 23.73
N SER A 543 -11.48 1.55 22.89
CA SER A 543 -12.86 1.62 23.39
C SER A 543 -13.87 0.79 22.65
N GLY A 544 -14.82 0.18 23.36
CA GLY A 544 -15.94 -0.53 22.76
C GLY A 544 -15.55 -1.81 22.00
N ASN A 545 -14.32 -2.29 22.16
CA ASN A 545 -13.87 -3.49 21.47
C ASN A 545 -14.42 -4.75 22.13
N ILE A 546 -14.72 -5.77 21.33
CA ILE A 546 -15.32 -7.02 21.76
C ILE A 546 -14.40 -8.20 21.40
N ALA A 547 -14.17 -9.12 22.33
CA ALA A 547 -13.43 -10.36 22.08
C ALA A 547 -14.15 -11.57 22.71
N GLY A 548 -14.27 -12.67 21.97
CA GLY A 548 -14.88 -13.89 22.48
C GLY A 548 -14.05 -14.59 23.58
N GLN A 549 -12.74 -14.34 23.63
CA GLN A 549 -11.84 -14.86 24.66
C GLN A 549 -11.36 -13.73 25.58
N GLY A 550 -10.16 -13.19 25.39
CA GLY A 550 -9.58 -12.20 26.29
C GLY A 550 -8.93 -11.01 25.58
N GLY A 551 -8.62 -9.97 26.34
CA GLY A 551 -7.94 -8.79 25.84
C GLY A 551 -8.76 -8.07 24.78
N ALA A 552 -10.01 -7.70 25.08
CA ALA A 552 -10.87 -7.14 24.04
C ALA A 552 -10.32 -5.81 23.53
N GLY A 553 -9.72 -4.97 24.36
CA GLY A 553 -8.89 -3.86 23.91
C GLY A 553 -7.54 -4.34 23.35
N LEU A 554 -6.73 -4.95 24.22
CA LEU A 554 -5.39 -5.47 23.91
C LEU A 554 -5.18 -6.88 24.47
N ASP A 555 -4.74 -7.79 23.62
CA ASP A 555 -4.15 -9.07 24.00
C ASP A 555 -2.65 -9.06 23.68
N LEU A 556 -1.80 -9.08 24.72
CA LEU A 556 -0.34 -9.16 24.59
C LEU A 556 0.14 -10.52 25.07
N TYR A 557 0.38 -11.44 24.13
CA TYR A 557 0.76 -12.83 24.41
C TYR A 557 2.15 -13.16 23.85
N SER A 558 3.16 -12.97 24.69
CA SER A 558 4.57 -13.15 24.33
C SER A 558 5.38 -13.83 25.45
N PRO A 559 5.00 -15.05 25.89
CA PRO A 559 5.63 -15.74 27.03
C PRO A 559 7.11 -16.10 26.81
N TYR A 560 7.57 -16.09 25.56
CA TYR A 560 8.97 -16.37 25.20
C TYR A 560 9.82 -15.10 25.05
N SER A 561 9.27 -13.92 25.32
CA SER A 561 10.02 -12.66 25.33
C SER A 561 10.49 -12.38 26.76
N GLU A 562 11.79 -12.56 27.01
CA GLU A 562 12.40 -12.36 28.33
C GLU A 562 13.08 -10.99 28.42
N ASN A 563 13.04 -10.39 29.61
CA ASN A 563 13.68 -9.09 29.90
C ASN A 563 13.22 -7.93 28.99
N ILE A 564 11.99 -7.97 28.50
CA ILE A 564 11.46 -6.89 27.65
C ILE A 564 10.84 -5.77 28.48
N LEU A 565 10.82 -4.58 27.90
CA LEU A 565 10.10 -3.43 28.42
C LEU A 565 8.76 -3.31 27.69
N ALA A 566 7.66 -3.32 28.46
CA ALA A 566 6.30 -3.07 27.97
C ALA A 566 5.75 -1.81 28.65
N GLU A 567 5.37 -0.81 27.86
CA GLU A 567 4.89 0.47 28.35
C GLU A 567 3.50 0.78 27.82
N VAL A 568 2.55 1.05 28.72
CA VAL A 568 1.19 1.52 28.38
C VAL A 568 0.95 2.80 29.15
N LYS A 569 0.88 3.93 28.44
CA LYS A 569 0.87 5.26 29.08
C LYS A 569 -0.14 6.22 28.48
N TYR A 570 -0.64 7.15 29.29
CA TYR A 570 -1.49 8.27 28.85
C TYR A 570 -2.69 7.82 28.01
N SER A 571 -3.28 6.66 28.31
CA SER A 571 -4.25 6.03 27.42
C SER A 571 -5.60 5.79 28.08
N GLU A 572 -6.64 5.80 27.25
CA GLU A 572 -8.01 5.42 27.62
C GLU A 572 -8.28 3.98 27.21
N TRP A 573 -8.83 3.18 28.15
CA TRP A 573 -9.27 1.81 27.92
C TRP A 573 -10.70 1.66 28.43
N SER A 574 -11.71 1.79 27.57
CA SER A 574 -13.09 1.91 28.05
C SER A 574 -14.14 1.08 27.33
N GLY A 575 -15.09 0.52 28.09
CA GLY A 575 -16.22 -0.19 27.51
C GLY A 575 -15.83 -1.42 26.68
N ASN A 576 -14.67 -2.02 26.90
CA ASN A 576 -14.24 -3.21 26.18
C ASN A 576 -14.84 -4.47 26.84
N GLU A 577 -15.28 -5.45 26.04
CA GLU A 577 -15.98 -6.64 26.50
C GLU A 577 -15.28 -7.93 26.06
N ALA A 578 -14.83 -8.72 27.03
CA ALA A 578 -14.20 -10.02 26.80
C ALA A 578 -15.07 -11.18 27.33
N GLY A 579 -15.23 -12.25 26.56
CA GLY A 579 -15.97 -13.45 26.98
C GLY A 579 -15.28 -14.26 28.09
N ASN A 580 -13.99 -14.08 28.31
CA ASN A 580 -13.18 -14.76 29.32
C ASN A 580 -12.45 -13.74 30.22
N SER A 581 -11.15 -13.49 30.05
CA SER A 581 -10.38 -12.62 30.98
C SER A 581 -9.80 -11.39 30.29
N GLY A 582 -9.57 -10.31 31.03
CA GLY A 582 -8.96 -9.09 30.48
C GLY A 582 -9.92 -8.36 29.56
N GLY A 583 -10.98 -7.77 30.12
CA GLY A 583 -11.96 -6.98 29.34
C GLY A 583 -11.26 -5.90 28.51
N ALA A 584 -10.45 -5.06 29.15
CA ALA A 584 -9.56 -4.16 28.43
C ALA A 584 -8.25 -4.85 27.99
N ILE A 585 -7.44 -5.32 28.95
CA ILE A 585 -6.10 -5.83 28.68
C ILE A 585 -5.93 -7.25 29.22
N ASN A 586 -5.46 -8.16 28.36
CA ASN A 586 -4.96 -9.48 28.75
C ASN A 586 -3.47 -9.58 28.43
N LEU A 587 -2.66 -10.05 29.37
CA LEU A 587 -1.21 -9.97 29.25
C LEU A 587 -0.47 -11.19 29.81
N GLU A 588 0.50 -11.68 29.02
CA GLU A 588 1.44 -12.72 29.40
C GLU A 588 2.81 -12.49 28.73
N LEU A 589 3.84 -12.25 29.53
CA LEU A 589 5.22 -12.02 29.07
C LEU A 589 6.20 -12.99 29.75
N GLY A 590 7.38 -13.14 29.15
CA GLY A 590 8.44 -14.00 29.69
C GLY A 590 9.16 -13.39 30.89
N ALA A 591 9.95 -14.22 31.56
CA ALA A 591 10.64 -13.87 32.81
C ALA A 591 11.52 -12.62 32.68
N GLY A 592 11.59 -11.85 33.77
CA GLY A 592 12.40 -10.63 33.85
C GLY A 592 11.82 -9.43 33.11
N SER A 593 10.72 -9.60 32.36
CA SER A 593 10.04 -8.51 31.68
C SER A 593 9.39 -7.54 32.66
N GLN A 594 9.31 -6.27 32.26
CA GLN A 594 8.74 -5.19 33.06
C GLN A 594 7.59 -4.55 32.30
N LEU A 595 6.43 -4.45 32.96
CA LEU A 595 5.25 -3.79 32.45
C LEU A 595 4.92 -2.56 33.29
N PHE A 596 4.81 -1.42 32.61
CA PHE A 596 4.41 -0.15 33.21
C PHE A 596 3.06 0.30 32.64
N LEU A 597 2.05 0.35 33.50
CA LEU A 597 0.74 0.94 33.20
C LEU A 597 0.63 2.29 33.91
N GLU A 598 0.85 3.39 33.17
CA GLU A 598 1.02 4.72 33.76
C GLU A 598 0.02 5.75 33.23
N ASN A 599 -0.45 6.66 34.10
CA ASN A 599 -1.27 7.81 33.68
C ASN A 599 -2.45 7.42 32.77
N SER A 600 -3.12 6.31 33.07
CA SER A 600 -4.13 5.74 32.18
C SER A 600 -5.45 5.52 32.90
N THR A 601 -6.56 5.64 32.17
CA THR A 601 -7.91 5.41 32.67
C THR A 601 -8.45 4.11 32.06
N LEU A 602 -8.75 3.14 32.91
CA LEU A 602 -9.36 1.87 32.54
C LEU A 602 -10.76 1.83 33.13
N SER A 603 -11.80 2.00 32.31
CA SER A 603 -13.15 2.24 32.82
C SER A 603 -14.27 1.51 32.10
N GLY A 604 -15.19 0.91 32.86
CA GLY A 604 -16.39 0.30 32.28
C GLY A 604 -16.12 -0.94 31.43
N ASN A 605 -14.98 -1.61 31.61
CA ASN A 605 -14.66 -2.84 30.88
C ASN A 605 -15.32 -4.04 31.55
N THR A 606 -15.67 -5.06 30.77
CA THR A 606 -16.36 -6.26 31.24
C THR A 606 -15.60 -7.53 30.84
N SER A 607 -15.51 -8.50 31.75
CA SER A 607 -14.98 -9.83 31.45
C SER A 607 -15.88 -10.96 31.98
N GLY A 608 -16.02 -12.02 31.19
CA GLY A 608 -16.79 -13.23 31.54
C GLY A 608 -16.08 -14.17 32.53
N ASN A 609 -14.93 -13.78 33.06
CA ASN A 609 -14.18 -14.51 34.06
C ASN A 609 -13.43 -13.52 34.97
N ASN A 610 -12.12 -13.33 34.78
CA ASN A 610 -11.29 -12.55 35.69
C ASN A 610 -10.77 -11.25 35.07
N GLY A 611 -10.42 -10.27 35.92
CA GLY A 611 -9.65 -9.09 35.52
C GLY A 611 -10.33 -8.28 34.44
N ALA A 612 -11.41 -7.57 34.75
CA ALA A 612 -12.15 -6.88 33.69
C ALA A 612 -11.41 -5.67 33.12
N ALA A 613 -10.62 -4.95 33.93
CA ALA A 613 -9.70 -3.94 33.40
C ALA A 613 -8.40 -4.59 32.88
N LEU A 614 -7.73 -5.35 33.75
CA LEU A 614 -6.45 -5.96 33.45
C LEU A 614 -6.37 -7.36 34.06
N ASN A 615 -5.89 -8.29 33.25
CA ASN A 615 -5.60 -9.66 33.66
C ASN A 615 -4.17 -10.03 33.28
N THR A 616 -3.38 -10.52 34.24
CA THR A 616 -1.96 -10.86 34.04
C THR A 616 -1.61 -12.29 34.45
N TYR A 617 -0.78 -12.94 33.62
CA TYR A 617 -0.18 -14.27 33.83
C TYR A 617 1.32 -14.23 33.57
N GLY A 618 2.07 -15.23 34.06
CA GLY A 618 3.49 -15.38 33.73
C GLY A 618 4.44 -14.93 34.83
N ASP A 619 5.64 -14.52 34.45
CA ASP A 619 6.75 -14.21 35.38
C ASP A 619 7.24 -12.76 35.28
N GLN A 620 6.48 -11.89 34.57
CA GLN A 620 6.80 -10.47 34.47
C GLN A 620 6.50 -9.70 35.77
N GLN A 621 7.10 -8.51 35.88
CA GLN A 621 6.78 -7.52 36.89
C GLN A 621 5.72 -6.56 36.37
N LEU A 622 4.71 -6.24 37.19
CA LEU A 622 3.68 -5.25 36.91
C LEU A 622 3.87 -4.03 37.81
N THR A 623 3.92 -2.84 37.22
CA THR A 623 3.82 -1.57 37.93
C THR A 623 2.65 -0.77 37.38
N VAL A 624 1.68 -0.47 38.23
CA VAL A 624 0.56 0.44 37.93
C VAL A 624 0.79 1.75 38.66
N LYS A 625 0.80 2.87 37.93
CA LYS A 625 1.17 4.16 38.52
C LYS A 625 0.33 5.31 37.97
N TYR A 626 -0.15 6.21 38.82
CA TYR A 626 -0.92 7.38 38.39
C TYR A 626 -2.14 7.02 37.55
N SER A 627 -2.76 5.85 37.77
CA SER A 627 -3.81 5.34 36.90
C SER A 627 -5.15 5.28 37.63
N THR A 628 -6.24 5.43 36.89
CA THR A 628 -7.61 5.29 37.40
C THR A 628 -8.23 4.03 36.84
N VAL A 629 -8.64 3.09 37.69
CA VAL A 629 -9.30 1.84 37.31
C VAL A 629 -10.69 1.85 37.91
N ALA A 630 -11.72 2.08 37.10
CA ALA A 630 -13.06 2.34 37.63
C ALA A 630 -14.20 1.59 36.92
N ASN A 631 -15.23 1.21 37.67
CA ASN A 631 -16.48 0.66 37.11
C ASN A 631 -16.30 -0.58 36.21
N ASN A 632 -15.25 -1.38 36.43
CA ASN A 632 -15.01 -2.58 35.64
C ASN A 632 -15.69 -3.81 36.28
N ILE A 633 -16.23 -4.71 35.46
CA ILE A 633 -17.09 -5.81 35.91
C ILE A 633 -16.54 -7.16 35.43
N ALA A 634 -16.06 -7.97 36.37
CA ALA A 634 -15.65 -9.34 36.13
C ALA A 634 -16.73 -10.30 36.69
N THR A 635 -17.13 -11.33 35.96
CA THR A 635 -18.14 -12.28 36.48
C THR A 635 -17.56 -13.28 37.50
N ASN A 636 -16.25 -13.30 37.71
CA ASN A 636 -15.60 -14.13 38.72
C ASN A 636 -14.81 -13.26 39.72
N GLU A 637 -13.52 -13.02 39.49
CA GLU A 637 -12.65 -12.29 40.42
C GLU A 637 -11.85 -11.15 39.76
N GLY A 638 -11.51 -10.14 40.56
CA GLY A 638 -10.70 -9.01 40.13
C GLY A 638 -11.47 -8.12 39.16
N GLY A 639 -12.50 -7.43 39.65
CA GLY A 639 -13.26 -6.48 38.85
C GLY A 639 -12.33 -5.46 38.17
N GLY A 640 -11.38 -4.91 38.91
CA GLY A 640 -10.31 -4.08 38.37
C GLY A 640 -9.20 -4.95 37.77
N ILE A 641 -8.27 -5.37 38.63
CA ILE A 641 -7.09 -6.15 38.22
C ILE A 641 -7.14 -7.55 38.84
N PHE A 642 -6.88 -8.55 38.01
CA PHE A 642 -6.60 -9.91 38.46
C PHE A 642 -5.13 -10.25 38.16
N ASN A 643 -4.36 -10.45 39.23
CA ASN A 643 -2.94 -10.77 39.16
C ASN A 643 -2.67 -12.24 39.47
N SER A 644 -2.25 -13.01 38.48
CA SER A 644 -1.83 -14.39 38.68
C SER A 644 -0.37 -14.66 38.31
N GLN A 645 0.37 -13.60 37.95
CA GLN A 645 1.79 -13.68 37.68
C GLN A 645 2.60 -14.00 38.95
N THR A 646 3.80 -14.53 38.78
CA THR A 646 4.72 -14.83 39.89
C THR A 646 5.64 -13.67 40.24
N GLY A 647 5.89 -12.76 39.28
CA GLY A 647 6.69 -11.56 39.48
C GLY A 647 5.98 -10.49 40.32
N ASP A 648 6.75 -9.51 40.78
CA ASP A 648 6.26 -8.46 41.67
C ASP A 648 5.13 -7.65 41.01
N CYS A 649 4.09 -7.34 41.79
CA CYS A 649 3.03 -6.43 41.41
C CYS A 649 3.06 -5.22 42.35
N ASN A 650 3.17 -4.02 41.80
CA ASN A 650 3.24 -2.78 42.57
C ASN A 650 2.24 -1.75 42.04
N VAL A 651 1.54 -1.08 42.94
CA VAL A 651 0.54 -0.05 42.65
C VAL A 651 0.88 1.22 43.41
N TYR A 652 1.02 2.34 42.69
CA TYR A 652 1.46 3.62 43.25
C TYR A 652 0.58 4.78 42.78
N ASN A 653 0.22 5.71 43.67
CA ASN A 653 -0.46 6.96 43.30
C ASN A 653 -1.68 6.75 42.38
N SER A 654 -2.37 5.63 42.55
CA SER A 654 -3.44 5.19 41.66
C SER A 654 -4.78 5.19 42.38
N LEU A 655 -5.86 5.16 41.63
CA LEU A 655 -7.22 5.26 42.14
C LEU A 655 -8.06 4.12 41.58
N PHE A 656 -8.72 3.39 42.48
CA PHE A 656 -9.61 2.29 42.14
C PHE A 656 -11.00 2.53 42.74
N ASP A 657 -12.04 2.38 41.92
CA ASP A 657 -13.41 2.62 42.36
C ASP A 657 -14.47 1.84 41.59
N GLY A 658 -15.53 1.40 42.28
CA GLY A 658 -16.71 0.80 41.65
C GLY A 658 -16.44 -0.48 40.85
N ASN A 659 -15.28 -1.10 41.00
CA ASN A 659 -14.96 -2.35 40.32
C ASN A 659 -15.65 -3.53 41.00
N THR A 660 -16.18 -4.49 40.23
CA THR A 660 -17.03 -5.57 40.77
C THR A 660 -16.57 -6.94 40.28
N GLY A 661 -16.40 -7.89 41.20
CA GLY A 661 -16.18 -9.31 40.92
C GLY A 661 -17.38 -10.15 41.37
N ALA A 662 -18.07 -10.85 40.46
CA ALA A 662 -19.36 -11.49 40.79
C ALA A 662 -19.26 -12.76 41.67
N ALA A 663 -18.06 -13.23 42.05
CA ALA A 663 -17.86 -14.30 43.04
C ALA A 663 -18.17 -13.88 44.49
N GLY A 664 -19.19 -13.04 44.70
CA GLY A 664 -19.80 -12.77 46.01
C GLY A 664 -19.31 -11.54 46.76
N ALA A 665 -18.60 -10.62 46.09
CA ALA A 665 -18.06 -9.40 46.66
C ALA A 665 -18.27 -8.22 45.70
N GLU A 666 -19.23 -7.35 46.00
CA GLU A 666 -19.24 -6.01 45.40
C GLU A 666 -17.94 -5.29 45.84
N GLU A 667 -17.41 -4.38 45.03
CA GLU A 667 -16.22 -3.57 45.38
C GLU A 667 -14.90 -4.40 45.46
N GLN A 668 -14.54 -5.05 44.35
CA GLN A 668 -13.34 -5.89 44.21
C GLN A 668 -12.33 -5.25 43.22
N ASP A 669 -11.47 -4.36 43.73
CA ASP A 669 -10.52 -3.61 42.90
C ASP A 669 -9.33 -4.47 42.45
N LEU A 670 -8.78 -5.25 43.38
CA LEU A 670 -7.59 -6.08 43.17
C LEU A 670 -7.81 -7.51 43.69
N ARG A 671 -7.41 -8.50 42.89
CA ARG A 671 -7.31 -9.90 43.32
C ARG A 671 -6.02 -10.54 42.88
N ALA A 672 -5.52 -11.46 43.69
CA ALA A 672 -4.29 -12.19 43.40
C ALA A 672 -4.34 -13.66 43.85
N THR A 673 -3.76 -14.55 43.05
CA THR A 673 -3.68 -15.99 43.38
C THR A 673 -2.32 -16.42 43.91
N THR A 674 -1.27 -15.66 43.61
CA THR A 674 0.13 -16.07 43.77
C THR A 674 0.90 -15.05 44.59
N THR A 675 0.98 -13.81 44.08
CA THR A 675 1.66 -12.68 44.73
C THR A 675 0.67 -11.53 44.84
N ASP A 676 0.40 -11.10 46.08
CA ASP A 676 -0.40 -9.91 46.33
C ASP A 676 0.31 -8.67 45.78
N CYS A 677 -0.45 -7.73 45.21
CA CYS A 677 0.10 -6.45 44.80
C CYS A 677 0.44 -5.61 46.04
N GLY A 678 1.66 -5.06 46.07
CA GLY A 678 2.05 -4.02 47.03
C GLY A 678 1.42 -2.69 46.63
N VAL A 679 0.62 -2.11 47.50
CA VAL A 679 -0.13 -0.88 47.22
C VAL A 679 0.41 0.23 48.10
N GLN A 680 0.74 1.37 47.50
CA GLN A 680 1.28 2.52 48.22
C GLN A 680 0.76 3.84 47.66
N ASN A 681 0.51 4.81 48.55
CA ASN A 681 0.02 6.16 48.22
C ASN A 681 -1.17 6.14 47.24
N SER A 682 -2.07 5.17 47.35
CA SER A 682 -3.18 4.94 46.42
C SER A 682 -4.52 4.95 47.13
N LEU A 683 -5.60 5.21 46.40
CA LEU A 683 -6.96 5.18 46.90
C LEU A 683 -7.69 3.95 46.35
N LEU A 684 -8.15 3.07 47.22
CA LEU A 684 -8.95 1.90 46.87
C LEU A 684 -10.26 1.95 47.65
N SER A 685 -11.40 2.07 46.95
CA SER A 685 -12.71 2.03 47.62
C SER A 685 -13.17 0.59 47.89
N GLY A 686 -12.64 -0.39 47.14
CA GLY A 686 -13.02 -1.80 47.19
C GLY A 686 -12.71 -2.51 48.50
N ALA A 687 -13.72 -2.72 49.34
CA ALA A 687 -13.59 -3.39 50.64
C ALA A 687 -13.11 -4.84 50.56
N ASP A 688 -13.44 -5.53 49.46
CA ASP A 688 -13.12 -6.94 49.24
C ASP A 688 -11.88 -7.13 48.35
N SER A 689 -10.98 -6.16 48.33
CA SER A 689 -9.70 -6.25 47.60
C SER A 689 -8.64 -7.05 48.36
N GLN A 690 -7.78 -7.75 47.63
CA GLN A 690 -6.64 -8.50 48.18
C GLN A 690 -5.32 -7.84 47.74
N PHE A 691 -4.57 -7.33 48.71
CA PHE A 691 -3.32 -6.62 48.49
C PHE A 691 -2.47 -6.53 49.77
N THR A 692 -1.20 -6.13 49.63
CA THR A 692 -0.33 -5.72 50.74
C THR A 692 -0.34 -4.20 50.87
N ASP A 693 -0.63 -3.69 52.07
CA ASP A 693 -0.61 -2.26 52.36
C ASP A 693 0.81 -1.78 52.70
N ASP A 694 1.46 -1.11 51.74
CA ASP A 694 2.81 -0.55 51.87
C ASP A 694 2.80 0.93 52.34
N GLY A 695 1.64 1.43 52.78
CA GLY A 695 1.48 2.72 53.45
C GLY A 695 1.07 3.89 52.55
N GLY A 696 0.59 4.96 53.19
CA GLY A 696 0.13 6.17 52.49
C GLY A 696 -1.21 6.03 51.75
N ASN A 697 -1.88 4.89 51.89
CA ASN A 697 -3.12 4.58 51.18
C ASN A 697 -4.35 5.22 51.84
N ILE A 698 -5.36 5.50 51.01
CA ILE A 698 -6.71 5.87 51.42
C ILE A 698 -7.61 4.68 51.11
N LEU A 699 -8.08 3.98 52.14
CA LEU A 699 -8.84 2.75 51.97
C LEU A 699 -10.31 2.95 52.34
N TYR A 700 -11.19 2.29 51.59
CA TYR A 700 -12.62 2.15 51.87
C TYR A 700 -13.36 3.49 51.93
N GLN A 701 -12.90 4.46 51.14
CA GLN A 701 -13.53 5.77 50.99
C GLN A 701 -13.93 5.98 49.54
N ASP A 702 -15.06 6.63 49.34
CA ASP A 702 -15.51 7.09 48.03
C ASP A 702 -14.52 8.14 47.48
N PRO A 703 -13.85 7.87 46.34
CA PRO A 703 -12.96 8.83 45.70
C PRO A 703 -13.68 10.04 45.10
N MET A 704 -15.01 10.04 45.05
CA MET A 704 -15.84 11.11 44.48
C MET A 704 -15.53 11.36 43.00
N LEU A 705 -15.40 10.26 42.24
CA LEU A 705 -15.22 10.33 40.79
C LEU A 705 -16.46 10.91 40.11
N LEU A 706 -16.25 11.81 39.16
CA LEU A 706 -17.26 12.21 38.19
C LEU A 706 -17.35 11.16 37.07
N PRO A 707 -18.46 11.09 36.31
CA PRO A 707 -18.61 10.16 35.19
C PRO A 707 -17.46 10.26 34.18
N LEU A 708 -17.14 9.15 33.49
CA LEU A 708 -16.16 9.14 32.41
C LEU A 708 -16.60 10.13 31.32
N ALA A 709 -15.79 11.15 31.08
CA ALA A 709 -16.12 12.24 30.17
C ALA A 709 -14.87 12.79 29.50
N ASP A 710 -15.09 13.57 28.44
CA ASP A 710 -14.06 14.44 27.89
C ASP A 710 -13.85 15.61 28.87
N ASN A 711 -12.79 15.51 29.68
CA ASN A 711 -12.39 16.55 30.62
C ASN A 711 -11.23 17.41 30.08
N GLY A 712 -11.11 17.47 28.75
CA GLY A 712 -10.05 18.15 28.02
C GLY A 712 -8.79 17.29 27.81
N GLY A 713 -7.92 17.75 26.91
CA GLY A 713 -6.69 17.03 26.52
C GLY A 713 -6.84 16.26 25.22
N ALA A 714 -5.72 15.73 24.71
CA ALA A 714 -5.71 14.94 23.46
C ALA A 714 -5.83 13.42 23.69
N ASN A 715 -5.65 12.98 24.94
CA ASN A 715 -5.35 11.60 25.30
C ASN A 715 -6.57 10.84 25.85
N GLY A 716 -7.73 11.07 25.23
CA GLY A 716 -8.99 10.41 25.56
C GLY A 716 -9.69 10.92 26.84
N ARG A 717 -10.74 10.20 27.23
CA ARG A 717 -11.60 10.50 28.37
C ARG A 717 -10.97 10.07 29.69
N THR A 718 -11.34 10.78 30.75
CA THR A 718 -10.89 10.54 32.13
C THR A 718 -12.07 10.59 33.11
N HIS A 719 -11.86 10.13 34.34
CA HIS A 719 -12.73 10.45 35.46
C HIS A 719 -12.16 11.67 36.19
N ALA A 720 -12.86 12.81 36.13
CA ALA A 720 -12.50 13.98 36.91
C ALA A 720 -12.82 13.78 38.40
N LEU A 721 -12.09 14.49 39.26
CA LEU A 721 -12.32 14.51 40.70
C LEU A 721 -13.28 15.64 41.09
N ALA A 722 -14.19 15.38 42.03
CA ALA A 722 -14.93 16.46 42.69
C ALA A 722 -14.01 17.29 43.60
N ASP A 723 -14.32 18.58 43.80
CA ASP A 723 -13.50 19.53 44.59
C ASP A 723 -13.18 19.06 46.03
N SER A 724 -14.04 18.22 46.62
CA SER A 724 -13.86 17.69 47.98
C SER A 724 -13.36 16.25 48.01
N SER A 725 -12.87 15.74 46.88
CA SER A 725 -12.39 14.36 46.79
C SER A 725 -11.21 14.14 47.74
N PRO A 726 -11.18 13.01 48.48
CA PRO A 726 -10.04 12.64 49.30
C PRO A 726 -8.78 12.31 48.49
N ALA A 727 -8.87 12.14 47.17
CA ALA A 727 -7.74 11.88 46.29
C ALA A 727 -6.94 13.15 45.95
N VAL A 728 -7.53 14.34 46.14
CA VAL A 728 -6.90 15.62 45.80
C VAL A 728 -5.73 15.91 46.74
N ASP A 729 -4.58 16.26 46.18
CA ASP A 729 -3.34 16.58 46.90
C ASP A 729 -2.86 15.46 47.86
N ALA A 730 -3.30 14.21 47.62
CA ALA A 730 -3.07 13.10 48.54
C ALA A 730 -1.95 12.14 48.10
N GLY A 731 -1.52 12.22 46.83
CA GLY A 731 -0.47 11.39 46.29
C GLY A 731 0.93 11.84 46.73
N SER A 732 1.91 10.95 46.51
CA SER A 732 3.31 11.21 46.82
C SER A 732 4.13 11.43 45.56
N ALA A 733 4.73 12.62 45.46
CA ALA A 733 5.77 12.90 44.49
C ALA A 733 7.04 12.10 44.82
N GLY A 734 7.29 11.03 44.05
CA GLY A 734 8.54 10.26 44.12
C GLY A 734 9.71 10.98 43.44
N SER A 735 10.80 10.26 43.20
CA SER A 735 12.00 10.82 42.52
C SER A 735 11.76 11.19 41.05
N TYR A 736 10.74 10.61 40.41
CA TYR A 736 10.33 10.93 39.05
C TYR A 736 8.80 11.01 38.97
N VAL A 737 8.32 12.16 38.51
CA VAL A 737 6.92 12.48 38.26
C VAL A 737 6.85 13.02 36.83
N PRO A 738 5.89 12.56 36.01
CA PRO A 738 5.73 13.07 34.65
C PRO A 738 5.28 14.53 34.65
N ASP A 739 5.45 15.23 33.52
CA ASP A 739 5.12 16.66 33.42
C ASP A 739 3.60 16.92 33.47
N SER A 740 2.81 15.99 32.91
CA SER A 740 1.36 16.07 32.81
C SER A 740 0.63 14.85 33.37
N ASP A 741 -0.65 15.02 33.66
CA ASP A 741 -1.56 13.89 33.88
C ASP A 741 -1.92 13.19 32.55
N GLN A 742 -2.90 12.27 32.57
CA GLN A 742 -3.31 11.54 31.36
C GLN A 742 -3.58 12.47 30.18
N ARG A 743 -4.22 13.61 30.41
CA ARG A 743 -4.74 14.52 29.37
C ARG A 743 -3.64 15.15 28.51
N GLY A 744 -2.39 15.09 28.98
CA GLY A 744 -1.25 15.69 28.30
C GLY A 744 -1.11 17.19 28.61
N SER A 745 -0.15 17.85 27.97
CA SER A 745 -0.02 19.31 28.07
C SER A 745 -1.30 20.02 27.62
N PRO A 746 -1.80 21.06 28.34
CA PRO A 746 -1.13 21.82 29.42
C PRO A 746 -1.42 21.33 30.85
N PHE A 747 -2.07 20.18 31.03
CA PHE A 747 -2.55 19.71 32.33
C PHE A 747 -1.40 19.17 33.19
N GLN A 748 -0.95 19.94 34.18
CA GLN A 748 0.21 19.56 34.99
C GLN A 748 -0.11 18.33 35.86
N ARG A 749 0.90 17.48 36.10
CA ARG A 749 0.79 16.29 36.98
C ARG A 749 0.84 16.62 38.47
N VAL A 750 1.34 17.80 38.80
CA VAL A 750 1.46 18.30 40.17
C VAL A 750 0.89 19.71 40.16
N PHE A 751 -0.31 19.86 40.68
CA PHE A 751 -0.98 21.15 40.79
C PHE A 751 -1.62 21.29 42.18
N GLY A 752 -1.05 22.18 42.99
CA GLY A 752 -1.47 22.34 44.38
C GLY A 752 -0.33 22.02 45.33
N SER A 753 -0.65 21.29 46.40
CA SER A 753 0.31 20.94 47.45
C SER A 753 0.99 19.59 47.22
N ALA A 754 0.38 18.69 46.44
CA ALA A 754 0.96 17.43 45.98
C ALA A 754 0.38 17.07 44.60
N LEU A 755 0.53 15.80 44.20
CA LEU A 755 -0.21 15.26 43.05
C LEU A 755 -1.48 14.56 43.53
N ASP A 756 -2.51 14.54 42.72
CA ASP A 756 -3.73 13.80 42.99
C ASP A 756 -3.51 12.30 42.76
N MET A 757 -4.24 11.44 43.48
CA MET A 757 -4.21 10.00 43.19
C MET A 757 -5.05 9.70 41.93
N GLY A 758 -4.50 8.89 41.02
CA GLY A 758 -5.18 8.49 39.78
C GLY A 758 -4.68 9.21 38.52
N ALA A 759 -5.40 9.05 37.41
CA ALA A 759 -5.01 9.52 36.07
C ALA A 759 -5.29 11.00 35.79
N TYR A 760 -6.03 11.67 36.68
CA TYR A 760 -6.50 13.03 36.53
C TYR A 760 -5.99 13.91 37.68
N GLU A 761 -5.48 15.08 37.34
CA GLU A 761 -5.09 16.13 38.29
C GLU A 761 -6.12 17.27 38.29
N LEU A 762 -6.80 17.51 39.40
CA LEU A 762 -7.73 18.60 39.56
C LEU A 762 -6.99 19.94 39.53
N GLN A 763 -7.26 20.71 38.47
CA GLN A 763 -6.63 22.01 38.27
C GLN A 763 -7.59 23.00 37.64
N THR A 764 -7.48 24.25 38.06
CA THR A 764 -8.15 25.37 37.41
C THR A 764 -7.24 25.89 36.29
N LEU A 765 -7.63 25.69 35.04
CA LEU A 765 -6.97 26.37 33.93
C LEU A 765 -7.37 27.85 33.96
N GLU A 766 -6.43 28.74 34.30
CA GLU A 766 -6.61 30.16 34.02
C GLU A 766 -6.56 30.33 32.50
N ASP A 767 -7.72 30.67 31.91
CA ASP A 767 -7.83 30.95 30.49
C ASP A 767 -6.93 32.16 30.15
N ALA A 768 -5.81 31.90 29.47
CA ALA A 768 -4.85 32.93 29.11
C ALA A 768 -5.45 34.01 28.19
N ILE A 769 -6.65 33.79 27.64
CA ILE A 769 -7.43 34.79 26.88
C ILE A 769 -7.95 35.93 27.76
N PHE A 770 -8.09 35.75 29.08
CA PHE A 770 -8.53 36.83 30.00
C PHE A 770 -7.38 37.40 30.87
N SER A 771 -6.15 36.93 30.66
CA SER A 771 -4.95 37.41 31.37
C SER A 771 -4.47 38.79 30.89
N ASP A 772 -4.97 39.31 29.75
CA ASP A 772 -4.66 40.66 29.26
C ASP A 772 -5.69 41.73 29.67
N ARG A 773 -5.84 41.94 30.98
CA ARG A 773 -6.16 43.26 31.59
C ARG A 773 -7.48 43.94 31.18
N PHE A 774 -8.63 43.34 31.49
CA PHE A 774 -9.88 44.11 31.65
C PHE A 774 -10.34 44.30 33.10
N GLU A 775 -9.49 44.00 34.07
CA GLU A 775 -9.73 44.42 35.47
C GLU A 775 -8.69 45.44 35.94
N ALA A 776 -9.04 46.71 35.78
CA ALA A 776 -8.74 47.75 36.74
C ALA A 776 -9.97 48.69 36.86
N PRO A 777 -10.31 49.16 38.08
CA PRO A 777 -11.59 49.83 38.38
C PRO A 777 -11.85 51.15 37.64
#